data_AF-A0A972Y1Y4-F1
#
_entry.id   AF-A0A972Y1Y4-F1
#
_cell.length_a   1.000
_cell.length_b   1.000
_cell.length_c   1.000
_cell.angle_alpha   90.00
_cell.angle_beta   90.00
_cell.angle_gamma   90.00
#
_symmetry.space_group_name_H-M   'P 1'
#
loop_
_entity.id
_entity.type
_entity.pdbx_description
1 polymer ?
#
loop_
_entity_poly.entity_id
_entity_poly.type
_entity_poly.pdbx_seq_one_letter_code
_entity_poly.pdbx_strand_id
1 'polypeptide(L)'
;MRLKLYIALFTFFSLYNGYSQVIVLDPGHGYCNDCTQNCTSAVRSDIEILTAMDVGNKLTALLQACPTVTTYLTRTSNACGDFPSLSQRAAMSNSWGADRFLSIHCNAGGGTGTETFWCDNSPSSNIACEDFATEVQTQMVDYGEWNYRRVVEDFSYLNFHLGVLSPTNAVGTLSEIGFVDSADATKLQDDGWRNQFALAYLVALQNDLGITTCSELDCGNPIVLTCDTVYNGSSATNPSNVDAYGCNNWTETGPERVHTISPTSSGVLTATISNFTGDLDVYILGSCNPNDCLGTVSSSSATYADAIAGQTYYIIVDADDGSGSAYDLLVTCPNEDIYLNNISSDLNTIAPTYDLTINCTQNYSGTASNVPNSYVYYYLSTDCVLDGSDILLDNQIFSSLNASNTSDTIVNSVTIPEGTSAGNYNILLFSDATNVISESDEVNNISCIPITVTEPQLDCSNPITLTCGVPYNGTSSSDISHIGSYACNSWTETGPERVHTIVSPGNGTITAAISNFTGELDVYILGSCDPNDCLGTVASSSATFTGAVAGHTYYIVVDADDGSGSAYDLVVTCPTPLLSELGINVFLEGPFTSPTDNGLMNDDLRSGVYIPTLSPYADALTIDTNILNTTGTNAIVDWVWVELRDAADNTNIITSTSALLQRDGDIVDVNGTSNLTFTVPYDNYYVTVSHRNHIGIMSANAIPLSSNPNSIDFTSDPNITLGGVNALTNINGEYTLIGGDFDENGQAQTADVIAITLLLGGAGYSNADLDMNGQIQTTDVNNICYPNLGKGQQF
;
A
#
# COMPACT_ATOMS: atom_id res chain seq x y z
N MET A 1 -67.87 -27.62 81.96
CA MET A 1 -68.89 -28.67 81.74
C MET A 1 -69.49 -28.43 80.36
N ARG A 2 -69.20 -29.31 79.37
CA ARG A 2 -69.99 -29.59 78.13
C ARG A 2 -70.20 -28.38 77.17
N LEU A 3 -70.20 -28.45 75.84
CA LEU A 3 -70.12 -29.48 74.80
C LEU A 3 -70.02 -28.72 73.46
N LYS A 4 -69.23 -29.19 72.49
CA LYS A 4 -69.26 -28.76 71.08
C LYS A 4 -70.61 -29.13 70.44
N LEU A 5 -71.20 -28.28 69.60
CA LEU A 5 -71.81 -28.76 68.35
C LEU A 5 -71.98 -27.66 67.29
N TYR A 6 -71.30 -27.93 66.17
CA TYR A 6 -71.36 -27.43 64.80
C TYR A 6 -72.64 -26.76 64.30
N ILE A 7 -72.48 -25.60 63.66
CA ILE A 7 -73.35 -25.12 62.58
C ILE A 7 -72.56 -25.29 61.28
N ALA A 8 -73.07 -26.14 60.39
CA ALA A 8 -72.56 -26.36 59.05
C ALA A 8 -72.87 -25.12 58.19
N LEU A 9 -71.83 -24.48 57.65
CA LEU A 9 -71.97 -23.52 56.57
C LEU A 9 -71.91 -24.30 55.26
N PHE A 10 -73.01 -24.26 54.50
CA PHE A 10 -73.06 -24.72 53.12
C PHE A 10 -72.08 -23.87 52.29
N THR A 11 -70.91 -24.43 51.96
CA THR A 11 -70.09 -23.92 50.86
C THR A 11 -70.68 -24.43 49.56
N PHE A 12 -71.24 -23.52 48.76
CA PHE A 12 -71.47 -23.75 47.35
C PHE A 12 -70.15 -24.19 46.72
N PHE A 13 -70.07 -25.45 46.30
CA PHE A 13 -69.11 -25.85 45.28
C PHE A 13 -69.52 -25.11 43.99
N SER A 14 -68.85 -23.99 43.71
CA SER A 14 -68.77 -23.53 42.32
C SER A 14 -67.91 -24.56 41.60
N LEU A 15 -68.53 -25.36 40.75
CA LEU A 15 -67.81 -26.02 39.66
C LEU A 15 -67.26 -24.90 38.79
N TYR A 16 -66.05 -24.41 39.09
CA TYR A 16 -65.29 -23.59 38.17
C TYR A 16 -64.93 -24.49 36.99
N ASN A 17 -65.78 -24.49 35.96
CA ASN A 17 -65.28 -24.68 34.61
C ASN A 17 -64.27 -23.53 34.41
N GLY A 18 -62.98 -23.83 34.47
CA GLY A 18 -61.94 -22.85 34.23
C GLY A 18 -62.07 -22.33 32.80
N TYR A 19 -62.74 -21.19 32.64
CA TYR A 19 -62.71 -20.46 31.39
C TYR A 19 -61.29 -19.90 31.24
N SER A 20 -60.54 -20.45 30.29
CA SER A 20 -59.26 -19.89 29.86
C SER A 20 -59.52 -18.49 29.31
N GLN A 21 -58.82 -17.47 29.79
CA GLN A 21 -58.91 -16.11 29.26
C GLN A 21 -58.22 -16.08 27.88
N VAL A 22 -58.91 -15.60 26.85
CA VAL A 22 -58.35 -15.46 25.51
C VAL A 22 -57.79 -14.05 25.33
N ILE A 23 -56.48 -13.94 25.19
CA ILE A 23 -55.78 -12.67 24.96
C ILE A 23 -55.27 -12.63 23.53
N VAL A 24 -55.67 -11.61 22.79
CA VAL A 24 -55.19 -11.39 21.42
C VAL A 24 -54.24 -10.20 21.40
N LEU A 25 -53.00 -10.47 21.00
CA LEU A 25 -51.95 -9.50 20.87
C LEU A 25 -51.82 -9.13 19.40
N ASP A 26 -51.76 -7.83 19.13
CA ASP A 26 -51.71 -7.28 17.78
C ASP A 26 -50.45 -6.42 17.60
N PRO A 27 -49.31 -7.04 17.25
CA PRO A 27 -48.13 -6.27 16.86
C PRO A 27 -48.44 -5.43 15.62
N GLY A 28 -48.39 -4.11 15.77
CA GLY A 28 -48.61 -3.16 14.69
C GLY A 28 -47.63 -3.35 13.53
N HIS A 29 -48.05 -2.98 12.33
CA HIS A 29 -47.20 -2.90 11.12
C HIS A 29 -46.49 -4.22 10.69
N GLY A 30 -45.61 -4.16 9.69
CA GLY A 30 -44.88 -5.28 9.08
C GLY A 30 -44.13 -4.84 7.81
N TYR A 31 -43.11 -5.57 7.34
CA TYR A 31 -42.35 -5.17 6.16
C TYR A 31 -43.08 -5.55 4.88
N CYS A 32 -43.59 -4.59 4.11
CA CYS A 32 -44.08 -4.86 2.76
C CYS A 32 -44.07 -3.61 1.87
N ASN A 33 -43.59 -3.79 0.65
CA ASN A 33 -43.33 -2.71 -0.31
C ASN A 33 -44.57 -2.40 -1.19
N ASP A 34 -45.60 -3.25 -1.12
CA ASP A 34 -46.85 -3.07 -1.87
C ASP A 34 -47.79 -2.11 -1.12
N CYS A 35 -47.84 -0.88 -1.62
CA CYS A 35 -48.57 0.25 -1.03
C CYS A 35 -50.10 0.20 -1.26
N THR A 36 -50.68 -0.94 -1.63
CA THR A 36 -52.12 -1.07 -1.91
C THR A 36 -53.00 -1.32 -0.67
N GLN A 37 -52.41 -1.56 0.51
CA GLN A 37 -53.13 -1.84 1.76
C GLN A 37 -52.69 -0.94 2.94
N ASN A 38 -52.96 0.36 2.85
CA ASN A 38 -52.75 1.34 3.96
C ASN A 38 -51.29 1.53 4.43
N CYS A 39 -50.34 1.64 3.50
CA CYS A 39 -49.06 2.30 3.80
C CYS A 39 -49.29 3.82 3.76
N THR A 40 -49.52 4.46 4.91
CA THR A 40 -49.45 5.93 4.97
C THR A 40 -48.02 6.36 4.64
N SER A 41 -47.90 7.24 3.65
CA SER A 41 -46.65 7.77 3.10
C SER A 41 -45.80 8.53 4.15
N ALA A 42 -44.92 7.80 4.81
CA ALA A 42 -43.64 8.20 5.38
C ALA A 42 -43.01 6.88 5.84
N VAL A 43 -41.71 6.67 5.60
CA VAL A 43 -40.97 5.47 6.01
C VAL A 43 -41.28 5.19 7.50
N ARG A 44 -42.11 4.19 7.80
CA ARG A 44 -42.31 3.70 9.17
C ARG A 44 -40.98 3.11 9.60
N SER A 45 -40.46 3.52 10.76
CA SER A 45 -39.13 3.12 11.18
C SER A 45 -39.05 1.62 11.41
N ASP A 46 -37.91 1.00 11.08
CA ASP A 46 -37.59 -0.38 11.50
C ASP A 46 -37.79 -0.56 13.01
N ILE A 47 -37.51 0.49 13.78
CA ILE A 47 -37.67 0.53 15.24
C ILE A 47 -39.10 0.15 15.65
N GLU A 48 -40.14 0.77 15.09
CA GLU A 48 -41.54 0.45 15.44
C GLU A 48 -41.89 -1.01 15.13
N ILE A 49 -41.59 -1.47 13.91
CA ILE A 49 -41.97 -2.80 13.42
C ILE A 49 -41.28 -3.89 14.25
N LEU A 50 -39.97 -3.72 14.49
CA LEU A 50 -39.17 -4.67 15.26
C LEU A 50 -39.60 -4.65 16.73
N THR A 51 -39.78 -3.48 17.33
CA THR A 51 -40.15 -3.36 18.75
C THR A 51 -41.54 -3.95 19.02
N ALA A 52 -42.55 -3.62 18.20
CA ALA A 52 -43.90 -4.13 18.39
C ALA A 52 -43.97 -5.66 18.26
N MET A 53 -43.27 -6.23 17.28
CA MET A 53 -43.21 -7.69 17.09
C MET A 53 -42.47 -8.37 18.25
N ASP A 54 -41.30 -7.85 18.61
CA ASP A 54 -40.45 -8.45 19.63
C ASP A 54 -41.11 -8.40 21.02
N VAL A 55 -41.69 -7.27 21.41
CA VAL A 55 -42.46 -7.15 22.65
C VAL A 55 -43.70 -8.05 22.64
N GLY A 56 -44.39 -8.17 21.50
CA GLY A 56 -45.53 -9.08 21.35
C GLY A 56 -45.15 -10.56 21.53
N ASN A 57 -44.01 -10.98 20.99
CA ASN A 57 -43.48 -12.33 21.17
C ASN A 57 -43.04 -12.59 22.62
N LYS A 58 -42.31 -11.65 23.23
CA LYS A 58 -41.89 -11.73 24.63
C LYS A 58 -43.09 -11.83 25.57
N LEU A 59 -44.13 -11.01 25.37
CA LEU A 59 -45.38 -11.10 26.13
C LEU A 59 -46.09 -12.43 25.90
N THR A 60 -46.11 -12.95 24.67
CA THR A 60 -46.68 -14.28 24.38
C THR A 60 -45.97 -15.37 25.18
N ALA A 61 -44.64 -15.35 25.24
CA ALA A 61 -43.86 -16.30 26.01
C ALA A 61 -44.13 -16.21 27.52
N LEU A 62 -44.32 -15.00 28.04
CA LEU A 62 -44.71 -14.79 29.44
C LEU A 62 -46.11 -15.35 29.74
N LEU A 63 -47.08 -15.08 28.87
CA LEU A 63 -48.46 -15.55 29.05
C LEU A 63 -48.61 -17.08 28.87
N GLN A 64 -47.68 -17.74 28.16
CA GLN A 64 -47.63 -19.21 28.09
C GLN A 64 -47.32 -19.86 29.45
N ALA A 65 -46.64 -19.16 30.35
CA ALA A 65 -46.39 -19.61 31.72
C ALA A 65 -47.63 -19.50 32.64
N CYS A 66 -48.74 -18.95 32.13
CA CYS A 66 -49.98 -18.76 32.86
C CYS A 66 -51.02 -19.83 32.44
N PRO A 67 -51.25 -20.91 33.21
CA PRO A 67 -52.10 -22.05 32.82
C PRO A 67 -53.58 -21.72 32.56
N THR A 68 -54.05 -20.54 32.93
CA THR A 68 -55.43 -20.07 32.73
C THR A 68 -55.61 -19.10 31.55
N VAL A 69 -54.58 -18.96 30.71
CA VAL A 69 -54.56 -18.02 29.58
C VAL A 69 -54.34 -18.75 28.27
N THR A 70 -55.00 -18.29 27.22
CA THR A 70 -54.72 -18.68 25.83
C THR A 70 -54.40 -17.42 25.04
N THR A 71 -53.20 -17.36 24.47
CA THR A 71 -52.70 -16.19 23.74
C THR A 71 -52.65 -16.45 22.24
N TYR A 72 -53.14 -15.49 21.45
CA TYR A 72 -52.98 -15.48 19.99
C TYR A 72 -52.33 -14.18 19.51
N LEU A 73 -51.44 -14.30 18.53
CA LEU A 73 -50.86 -13.16 17.83
C LEU A 73 -51.57 -12.95 16.49
N THR A 74 -51.87 -11.71 16.11
CA THR A 74 -52.44 -11.42 14.79
C THR A 74 -51.45 -11.66 13.64
N ARG A 75 -50.13 -11.69 13.94
CA ARG A 75 -49.05 -12.07 13.03
C ARG A 75 -47.85 -12.63 13.81
N THR A 76 -47.06 -13.50 13.21
CA THR A 76 -45.91 -14.17 13.86
C THR A 76 -44.56 -13.82 13.23
N SER A 77 -44.55 -13.06 12.13
CA SER A 77 -43.31 -12.59 11.50
C SER A 77 -43.45 -11.15 11.00
N ASN A 78 -42.30 -10.56 10.63
CA ASN A 78 -42.24 -9.27 9.96
C ASN A 78 -42.28 -9.39 8.42
N ALA A 79 -42.43 -10.61 7.86
CA ALA A 79 -42.31 -10.85 6.43
C ALA A 79 -43.47 -10.27 5.61
N CYS A 80 -43.18 -9.83 4.38
CA CYS A 80 -44.19 -9.35 3.42
C CYS A 80 -45.13 -10.50 3.06
N GLY A 81 -46.42 -10.32 3.32
CA GLY A 81 -47.46 -11.34 3.17
C GLY A 81 -48.02 -11.91 4.49
N ASP A 82 -47.36 -11.68 5.62
CA ASP A 82 -47.82 -12.08 6.97
C ASP A 82 -48.48 -10.91 7.73
N PHE A 83 -48.82 -9.83 7.02
CA PHE A 83 -49.40 -8.61 7.60
C PHE A 83 -50.90 -8.50 7.30
N PRO A 84 -51.80 -8.86 8.25
CA PRO A 84 -53.24 -8.67 8.06
C PRO A 84 -53.61 -7.18 8.03
N SER A 85 -54.59 -6.82 7.20
CA SER A 85 -55.24 -5.51 7.23
C SER A 85 -55.91 -5.23 8.58
N LEU A 86 -56.18 -3.95 8.89
CA LEU A 86 -56.87 -3.56 10.13
C LEU A 86 -58.20 -4.31 10.35
N SER A 87 -58.98 -4.51 9.28
CA SER A 87 -60.22 -5.29 9.35
C SER A 87 -59.99 -6.78 9.59
N GLN A 88 -58.90 -7.35 9.07
CA GLN A 88 -58.56 -8.76 9.32
C GLN A 88 -58.12 -8.98 10.76
N ARG A 89 -57.32 -8.06 11.34
CA ARG A 89 -56.90 -8.12 12.75
C ARG A 89 -58.08 -8.16 13.71
N ALA A 90 -59.03 -7.26 13.53
CA ALA A 90 -60.26 -7.25 14.34
C ALA A 90 -61.11 -8.51 14.11
N ALA A 91 -61.21 -9.01 12.87
CA ALA A 91 -61.92 -10.25 12.57
C ALA A 91 -61.27 -11.49 13.22
N MET A 92 -59.93 -11.53 13.27
CA MET A 92 -59.19 -12.60 13.96
C MET A 92 -59.47 -12.58 15.45
N SER A 93 -59.37 -11.41 16.09
CA SER A 93 -59.71 -11.23 17.51
C SER A 93 -61.11 -11.73 17.84
N ASN A 94 -62.10 -11.34 17.04
CA ASN A 94 -63.49 -11.79 17.18
C ASN A 94 -63.65 -13.30 16.95
N SER A 95 -62.98 -13.85 15.94
CA SER A 95 -63.07 -15.27 15.60
C SER A 95 -62.45 -16.18 16.66
N TRP A 96 -61.42 -15.71 17.36
CA TRP A 96 -60.78 -16.44 18.45
C TRP A 96 -61.50 -16.27 19.78
N GLY A 97 -62.51 -15.38 19.85
CA GLY A 97 -63.29 -15.15 21.06
C GLY A 97 -62.49 -14.40 22.13
N ALA A 98 -61.70 -13.41 21.72
CA ALA A 98 -60.84 -12.65 22.62
C ALA A 98 -61.62 -11.98 23.76
N ASP A 99 -61.16 -12.19 25.00
CA ASP A 99 -61.57 -11.43 26.18
C ASP A 99 -60.82 -10.09 26.25
N ARG A 100 -59.55 -10.09 25.84
CA ARG A 100 -58.72 -8.88 25.71
C ARG A 100 -58.06 -8.77 24.36
N PHE A 101 -57.99 -7.54 23.86
CA PHE A 101 -57.28 -7.20 22.64
C PHE A 101 -56.28 -6.07 22.94
N LEU A 102 -55.00 -6.33 22.72
CA LEU A 102 -53.91 -5.36 22.93
C LEU A 102 -53.15 -5.14 21.63
N SER A 103 -53.32 -3.98 21.03
CA SER A 103 -52.53 -3.55 19.87
C SER A 103 -51.28 -2.80 20.33
N ILE A 104 -50.12 -3.17 19.79
CA ILE A 104 -48.81 -2.72 20.25
C ILE A 104 -48.16 -1.88 19.14
N HIS A 105 -47.87 -0.62 19.43
CA HIS A 105 -47.32 0.35 18.50
C HIS A 105 -46.22 1.22 19.14
N CYS A 106 -45.54 2.03 18.32
CA CYS A 106 -44.65 3.09 18.77
C CYS A 106 -44.98 4.39 18.03
N ASN A 107 -44.98 5.50 18.76
CA ASN A 107 -45.39 6.79 18.23
C ASN A 107 -44.26 7.45 17.42
N ALA A 108 -44.61 8.48 16.65
CA ALA A 108 -43.68 9.36 15.94
C ALA A 108 -44.19 10.80 15.95
N GLY A 109 -43.29 11.78 15.78
CA GLY A 109 -43.59 13.21 15.76
C GLY A 109 -42.76 14.05 16.73
N GLY A 110 -41.64 13.53 17.23
CA GLY A 110 -40.69 14.24 18.09
C GLY A 110 -41.13 14.43 19.54
N GLY A 111 -42.11 13.65 20.02
CA GLY A 111 -42.52 13.60 21.42
C GLY A 111 -41.63 12.67 22.27
N THR A 112 -41.98 12.50 23.55
CA THR A 112 -41.40 11.47 24.44
C THR A 112 -42.48 10.91 25.37
N GLY A 113 -42.32 9.67 25.82
CA GLY A 113 -43.20 8.96 26.76
C GLY A 113 -44.30 8.14 26.08
N THR A 114 -45.10 7.45 26.90
CA THR A 114 -46.12 6.48 26.45
C THR A 114 -47.53 7.07 26.49
N GLU A 115 -48.39 6.66 25.55
CA GLU A 115 -49.83 6.94 25.54
C GLU A 115 -50.64 5.72 25.14
N THR A 116 -51.85 5.60 25.68
CA THR A 116 -52.71 4.43 25.47
C THR A 116 -54.11 4.86 25.03
N PHE A 117 -54.60 4.25 23.95
CA PHE A 117 -55.87 4.56 23.32
C PHE A 117 -56.89 3.46 23.53
N TRP A 118 -58.15 3.86 23.74
CA TRP A 118 -59.28 2.94 23.78
C TRP A 118 -60.42 3.46 22.89
N CYS A 119 -61.36 2.59 22.52
CA CYS A 119 -62.56 2.96 21.76
C CYS A 119 -63.68 1.95 22.01
N ASP A 120 -64.93 2.40 22.09
CA ASP A 120 -66.09 1.52 22.34
C ASP A 120 -67.17 1.56 21.24
N ASN A 121 -67.08 2.45 20.24
CA ASN A 121 -68.05 2.53 19.13
C ASN A 121 -69.56 2.55 19.56
N SER A 122 -69.83 2.94 20.81
CA SER A 122 -71.14 2.92 21.46
C SER A 122 -71.32 4.21 22.28
N PRO A 123 -72.53 4.81 22.31
CA PRO A 123 -72.80 6.07 23.04
C PRO A 123 -72.90 5.92 24.56
N SER A 124 -72.58 4.76 25.15
CA SER A 124 -72.50 4.56 26.60
C SER A 124 -71.08 4.14 26.98
N SER A 125 -70.39 4.93 27.79
CA SER A 125 -69.03 4.67 28.27
C SER A 125 -68.81 3.20 28.67
N ASN A 126 -67.96 2.48 27.94
CA ASN A 126 -67.48 1.16 28.35
C ASN A 126 -66.24 1.32 29.22
N ILE A 127 -66.53 1.45 30.52
CA ILE A 127 -65.53 1.61 31.57
C ILE A 127 -64.44 0.53 31.54
N ALA A 128 -64.72 -0.67 31.03
CA ALA A 128 -63.74 -1.75 30.99
C ALA A 128 -62.59 -1.49 29.98
N CYS A 129 -62.87 -0.85 28.83
CA CYS A 129 -61.81 -0.49 27.87
C CYS A 129 -60.95 0.65 28.41
N GLU A 130 -61.57 1.63 29.09
CA GLU A 130 -60.86 2.73 29.74
C GLU A 130 -60.01 2.25 30.93
N ASP A 131 -60.55 1.36 31.77
CA ASP A 131 -59.85 0.76 32.92
C ASP A 131 -58.65 -0.05 32.44
N PHE A 132 -58.83 -0.93 31.44
CA PHE A 132 -57.73 -1.72 30.88
C PHE A 132 -56.65 -0.83 30.23
N ALA A 133 -57.05 0.19 29.47
CA ALA A 133 -56.11 1.15 28.90
C ALA A 133 -55.38 1.96 29.98
N THR A 134 -56.05 2.29 31.08
CA THR A 134 -55.44 3.00 32.21
C THR A 134 -54.42 2.14 32.93
N GLU A 135 -54.72 0.86 33.10
CA GLU A 135 -53.80 -0.10 33.70
C GLU A 135 -52.56 -0.29 32.82
N VAL A 136 -52.75 -0.52 31.51
CA VAL A 136 -51.65 -0.60 30.54
C VAL A 136 -50.77 0.65 30.59
N GLN A 137 -51.37 1.83 30.56
CA GLN A 137 -50.64 3.10 30.66
C GLN A 137 -49.85 3.21 31.97
N THR A 138 -50.43 2.78 33.09
CA THR A 138 -49.82 2.87 34.41
C THR A 138 -48.59 1.97 34.51
N GLN A 139 -48.71 0.71 34.09
CA GLN A 139 -47.58 -0.23 34.10
C GLN A 139 -46.49 0.18 33.10
N MET A 140 -46.87 0.69 31.93
CA MET A 140 -45.90 1.15 30.93
C MET A 140 -45.09 2.37 31.43
N VAL A 141 -45.69 3.23 32.25
CA VAL A 141 -44.97 4.33 32.91
C VAL A 141 -43.98 3.82 33.95
N ASP A 142 -44.35 2.82 34.74
CA ASP A 142 -43.49 2.28 35.80
C ASP A 142 -42.34 1.45 35.21
N TYR A 143 -42.67 0.36 34.50
CA TYR A 143 -41.68 -0.57 33.94
C TYR A 143 -40.90 0.02 32.78
N GLY A 144 -41.51 0.89 31.97
CA GLY A 144 -40.81 1.58 30.89
C GLY A 144 -40.05 2.82 31.33
N GLU A 145 -40.25 3.24 32.59
CA GLU A 145 -39.84 4.55 33.12
C GLU A 145 -40.22 5.71 32.18
N TRP A 146 -41.42 5.63 31.63
CA TRP A 146 -41.89 6.58 30.62
C TRP A 146 -42.59 7.78 31.23
N ASN A 147 -42.50 8.92 30.56
CA ASN A 147 -43.37 10.03 30.87
C ASN A 147 -44.84 9.64 30.57
N TYR A 148 -45.72 9.80 31.57
CA TYR A 148 -47.16 9.62 31.39
C TYR A 148 -47.71 10.71 30.46
N ARG A 149 -48.21 10.34 29.28
CA ARG A 149 -48.81 11.32 28.35
C ARG A 149 -50.32 11.40 28.52
N ARG A 150 -51.05 10.31 28.26
CA ARG A 150 -52.51 10.26 28.35
C ARG A 150 -53.06 8.85 28.16
N VAL A 151 -54.27 8.66 28.68
CA VAL A 151 -55.23 7.62 28.27
C VAL A 151 -56.36 8.34 27.58
N VAL A 152 -56.69 7.98 26.33
CA VAL A 152 -57.64 8.79 25.54
C VAL A 152 -58.50 7.96 24.59
N GLU A 153 -59.79 8.30 24.53
CA GLU A 153 -60.67 7.92 23.43
C GLU A 153 -60.53 8.94 22.30
N ASP A 154 -59.98 8.53 21.15
CA ASP A 154 -59.76 9.44 20.03
C ASP A 154 -60.52 9.00 18.76
N PHE A 155 -61.79 9.40 18.70
CA PHE A 155 -62.66 9.16 17.54
C PHE A 155 -62.09 9.68 16.22
N SER A 156 -61.23 10.70 16.25
CA SER A 156 -60.72 11.33 15.03
C SER A 156 -59.70 10.45 14.30
N TYR A 157 -59.11 9.46 14.98
CA TYR A 157 -58.14 8.52 14.42
C TYR A 157 -58.69 7.11 14.15
N LEU A 158 -59.99 6.86 14.36
CA LEU A 158 -60.63 5.56 14.12
C LEU A 158 -60.57 5.08 12.67
N ASN A 159 -60.55 5.99 11.69
CA ASN A 159 -60.41 5.60 10.28
C ASN A 159 -58.94 5.34 9.89
N PHE A 160 -58.00 5.48 10.83
CA PHE A 160 -56.55 5.34 10.62
C PHE A 160 -56.00 4.21 11.51
N HIS A 161 -55.00 4.46 12.36
CA HIS A 161 -54.31 3.42 13.13
C HIS A 161 -55.17 2.83 14.27
N LEU A 162 -56.16 3.57 14.79
CA LEU A 162 -57.10 3.06 15.80
C LEU A 162 -58.24 2.21 15.21
N GLY A 163 -58.27 2.02 13.89
CA GLY A 163 -59.33 1.29 13.18
C GLY A 163 -59.42 -0.19 13.52
N VAL A 164 -58.44 -0.74 14.23
CA VAL A 164 -58.48 -2.11 14.77
C VAL A 164 -59.35 -2.25 16.03
N LEU A 165 -59.55 -1.16 16.78
CA LEU A 165 -60.34 -1.16 18.02
C LEU A 165 -61.86 -1.03 17.77
N SER A 166 -62.25 -0.43 16.64
CA SER A 166 -63.66 -0.19 16.30
C SER A 166 -64.50 -1.46 15.99
N PRO A 167 -63.96 -2.50 15.31
CA PRO A 167 -64.71 -3.70 14.95
C PRO A 167 -64.50 -4.89 15.91
N THR A 168 -63.64 -4.77 16.93
CA THR A 168 -63.42 -5.85 17.90
C THR A 168 -64.53 -5.89 18.95
N ASN A 169 -64.94 -7.09 19.35
CA ASN A 169 -65.91 -7.36 20.42
C ASN A 169 -65.22 -7.49 21.79
N ALA A 170 -63.89 -7.55 21.83
CA ALA A 170 -63.10 -7.68 23.04
C ALA A 170 -62.95 -6.35 23.77
N VAL A 171 -62.63 -6.40 25.07
CA VAL A 171 -62.12 -5.21 25.77
C VAL A 171 -60.74 -4.89 25.20
N GLY A 172 -60.65 -3.77 24.47
CA GLY A 172 -59.57 -3.50 23.53
C GLY A 172 -58.84 -2.19 23.81
N THR A 173 -57.51 -2.22 23.67
CA THR A 173 -56.65 -1.03 23.76
C THR A 173 -55.54 -1.06 22.72
N LEU A 174 -55.04 0.12 22.34
CA LEU A 174 -53.84 0.31 21.53
C LEU A 174 -52.84 1.13 22.32
N SER A 175 -51.66 0.56 22.54
CA SER A 175 -50.59 1.17 23.33
C SER A 175 -49.47 1.66 22.41
N GLU A 176 -49.13 2.93 22.55
CA GLU A 176 -47.92 3.52 21.98
C GLU A 176 -46.82 3.51 23.04
N ILE A 177 -45.84 2.59 22.91
CA ILE A 177 -44.80 2.37 23.93
C ILE A 177 -43.96 3.63 24.15
N GLY A 178 -43.52 4.29 23.07
CA GLY A 178 -42.68 5.48 23.10
C GLY A 178 -42.46 6.04 21.70
N PHE A 179 -41.64 7.09 21.55
CA PHE A 179 -41.44 7.79 20.27
C PHE A 179 -40.19 7.34 19.51
N VAL A 180 -40.36 6.76 18.31
CA VAL A 180 -39.26 6.23 17.48
C VAL A 180 -38.31 7.30 16.93
N ASP A 181 -38.72 8.57 16.92
CA ASP A 181 -37.97 9.70 16.38
C ASP A 181 -37.49 10.66 17.48
N SER A 182 -37.29 10.14 18.68
CA SER A 182 -36.84 10.88 19.87
C SER A 182 -35.77 10.11 20.66
N ALA A 183 -35.37 10.62 21.83
CA ALA A 183 -34.50 9.91 22.76
C ALA A 183 -35.08 8.56 23.25
N ASP A 184 -36.41 8.38 23.18
CA ASP A 184 -37.07 7.12 23.53
C ASP A 184 -36.58 5.96 22.63
N ALA A 185 -36.17 6.26 21.40
CA ALA A 185 -35.69 5.29 20.42
C ALA A 185 -34.52 4.43 20.94
N THR A 186 -33.71 4.95 21.86
CA THR A 186 -32.63 4.18 22.50
C THR A 186 -33.20 3.05 23.35
N LYS A 187 -34.24 3.28 24.17
CA LYS A 187 -34.88 2.22 24.94
C LYS A 187 -35.71 1.29 24.06
N LEU A 188 -36.36 1.81 23.01
CA LEU A 188 -37.13 0.98 22.07
C LEU A 188 -36.24 -0.02 21.31
N GLN A 189 -34.96 0.29 21.08
CA GLN A 189 -34.01 -0.58 20.40
C GLN A 189 -33.27 -1.56 21.32
N ASP A 190 -33.38 -1.38 22.65
CA ASP A 190 -32.69 -2.19 23.64
C ASP A 190 -33.54 -3.41 24.06
N ASP A 191 -32.97 -4.61 23.97
CA ASP A 191 -33.67 -5.86 24.30
C ASP A 191 -34.10 -5.93 25.76
N GLY A 192 -33.27 -5.44 26.68
CA GLY A 192 -33.55 -5.39 28.11
C GLY A 192 -34.80 -4.54 28.40
N TRP A 193 -34.91 -3.37 27.78
CA TRP A 193 -36.10 -2.53 27.86
C TRP A 193 -37.33 -3.15 27.22
N ARG A 194 -37.19 -3.89 26.11
CA ARG A 194 -38.31 -4.65 25.52
C ARG A 194 -38.83 -5.74 26.43
N ASN A 195 -37.96 -6.40 27.20
CA ASN A 195 -38.38 -7.31 28.27
C ASN A 195 -39.22 -6.57 29.32
N GLN A 196 -38.81 -5.36 29.73
CA GLN A 196 -39.59 -4.54 30.68
C GLN A 196 -40.96 -4.13 30.11
N PHE A 197 -41.05 -3.76 28.83
CA PHE A 197 -42.34 -3.42 28.21
C PHE A 197 -43.28 -4.63 28.14
N ALA A 198 -42.76 -5.83 27.85
CA ALA A 198 -43.53 -7.06 27.88
C ALA A 198 -44.03 -7.38 29.31
N LEU A 199 -43.19 -7.19 30.32
CA LEU A 199 -43.58 -7.33 31.73
C LEU A 199 -44.67 -6.32 32.13
N ALA A 200 -44.56 -5.08 31.67
CA ALA A 200 -45.58 -4.05 31.89
C ALA A 200 -46.96 -4.51 31.42
N TYR A 201 -47.03 -5.06 30.20
CA TYR A 201 -48.27 -5.60 29.66
C TYR A 201 -48.75 -6.85 30.40
N LEU A 202 -47.86 -7.75 30.81
CA LEU A 202 -48.21 -8.92 31.62
C LEU A 202 -48.89 -8.49 32.92
N VAL A 203 -48.28 -7.58 33.67
CA VAL A 203 -48.82 -7.09 34.95
C VAL A 203 -50.15 -6.39 34.73
N ALA A 204 -50.28 -5.59 33.65
CA ALA A 204 -51.54 -4.94 33.34
C ALA A 204 -52.66 -5.96 33.07
N LEU A 205 -52.38 -7.00 32.29
CA LEU A 205 -53.31 -8.09 32.02
C LEU A 205 -53.62 -8.91 33.28
N GLN A 206 -52.63 -9.15 34.15
CA GLN A 206 -52.83 -9.84 35.43
C GLN A 206 -53.74 -9.06 36.36
N ASN A 207 -53.54 -7.74 36.47
CA ASN A 207 -54.34 -6.86 37.32
C ASN A 207 -55.78 -6.74 36.81
N ASP A 208 -55.95 -6.59 35.49
CA ASP A 208 -57.26 -6.42 34.87
C ASP A 208 -58.08 -7.72 34.82
N LEU A 209 -57.44 -8.87 34.58
CA LEU A 209 -58.12 -10.17 34.49
C LEU A 209 -58.08 -11.01 35.77
N GLY A 210 -57.32 -10.58 36.79
CA GLY A 210 -57.13 -11.32 38.04
C GLY A 210 -56.35 -12.63 37.85
N ILE A 211 -55.34 -12.64 36.98
CA ILE A 211 -54.48 -13.81 36.74
C ILE A 211 -53.44 -13.89 37.88
N THR A 212 -53.53 -14.90 38.75
CA THR A 212 -52.73 -14.98 39.99
C THR A 212 -51.72 -16.13 40.05
N THR A 213 -51.67 -16.99 39.04
CA THR A 213 -50.74 -18.13 38.99
C THR A 213 -50.10 -18.19 37.61
N CYS A 214 -48.88 -17.69 37.50
CA CYS A 214 -47.94 -18.02 36.44
C CYS A 214 -46.71 -18.61 37.16
N SER A 215 -46.24 -19.80 36.77
CA SER A 215 -45.09 -20.45 37.43
C SER A 215 -43.82 -19.68 37.03
N GLU A 216 -43.28 -18.88 37.96
CA GLU A 216 -42.15 -17.97 37.68
C GLU A 216 -40.86 -18.44 38.35
N LEU A 217 -39.79 -18.45 37.55
CA LEU A 217 -38.40 -18.63 37.99
C LEU A 217 -37.99 -17.44 38.88
N ASP A 218 -37.47 -17.69 40.09
CA ASP A 218 -37.06 -16.63 41.02
C ASP A 218 -35.69 -16.04 40.63
N CYS A 219 -35.71 -14.96 39.84
CA CYS A 219 -34.52 -14.19 39.48
C CYS A 219 -34.34 -12.92 40.32
N GLY A 220 -34.97 -12.81 41.49
CA GLY A 220 -34.85 -11.62 42.33
C GLY A 220 -33.46 -11.42 42.93
N ASN A 221 -32.68 -12.50 43.07
CA ASN A 221 -31.33 -12.49 43.65
C ASN A 221 -30.40 -13.53 42.99
N PRO A 222 -30.04 -13.38 41.69
CA PRO A 222 -29.14 -14.31 41.03
C PRO A 222 -27.71 -14.17 41.55
N ILE A 223 -26.94 -15.26 41.49
CA ILE A 223 -25.50 -15.23 41.76
C ILE A 223 -24.75 -14.82 40.50
N VAL A 224 -24.02 -13.71 40.54
CA VAL A 224 -23.18 -13.27 39.43
C VAL A 224 -21.91 -14.13 39.39
N LEU A 225 -21.69 -14.79 38.26
CA LEU A 225 -20.52 -15.61 37.98
C LEU A 225 -19.44 -14.79 37.28
N THR A 226 -18.21 -15.31 37.35
CA THR A 226 -17.07 -14.82 36.56
C THR A 226 -16.66 -15.93 35.61
N CYS A 227 -16.39 -15.59 34.34
CA CYS A 227 -15.91 -16.54 33.34
C CYS A 227 -14.70 -17.31 33.86
N ASP A 228 -14.66 -18.61 33.54
CA ASP A 228 -13.55 -19.54 33.81
C ASP A 228 -13.17 -19.67 35.30
N THR A 229 -14.07 -19.29 36.19
CA THR A 229 -13.91 -19.42 37.64
C THR A 229 -14.92 -20.42 38.19
N VAL A 230 -14.45 -21.37 39.01
CA VAL A 230 -15.33 -22.33 39.68
C VAL A 230 -16.09 -21.65 40.82
N TYR A 231 -17.42 -21.75 40.79
CA TYR A 231 -18.32 -21.39 41.89
C TYR A 231 -18.74 -22.64 42.67
N ASN A 232 -18.69 -22.58 43.99
CA ASN A 232 -19.18 -23.66 44.86
C ASN A 232 -20.51 -23.23 45.52
N GLY A 233 -21.59 -23.99 45.30
CA GLY A 233 -22.93 -23.62 45.73
C GLY A 233 -23.84 -24.82 46.06
N SER A 234 -25.11 -24.53 46.30
CA SER A 234 -26.18 -25.53 46.52
C SER A 234 -27.54 -24.89 46.23
N SER A 235 -28.51 -25.68 45.77
CA SER A 235 -29.90 -25.24 45.59
C SER A 235 -30.84 -25.63 46.74
N ALA A 236 -30.41 -26.42 47.74
CA ALA A 236 -31.27 -27.06 48.76
C ALA A 236 -32.23 -26.14 49.52
N THR A 237 -31.96 -24.84 49.61
CA THR A 237 -32.79 -23.86 50.35
C THR A 237 -33.61 -22.95 49.44
N ASN A 238 -33.53 -23.14 48.13
CA ASN A 238 -34.24 -22.33 47.14
C ASN A 238 -35.72 -22.79 47.00
N PRO A 239 -36.59 -21.95 46.41
CA PRO A 239 -37.91 -22.38 45.96
C PRO A 239 -37.81 -23.45 44.87
N SER A 240 -38.88 -24.22 44.71
CA SER A 240 -39.10 -25.16 43.61
C SER A 240 -40.39 -24.72 42.91
N ASN A 241 -40.23 -23.89 41.87
CA ASN A 241 -41.30 -23.17 41.18
C ASN A 241 -41.39 -23.55 39.70
N VAL A 242 -40.38 -24.22 39.13
CA VAL A 242 -40.26 -24.48 37.69
C VAL A 242 -39.99 -25.96 37.45
N ASP A 243 -40.99 -26.65 36.89
CA ASP A 243 -40.90 -28.09 36.68
C ASP A 243 -40.37 -28.48 35.28
N ALA A 244 -40.09 -27.50 34.40
CA ALA A 244 -39.66 -27.75 33.01
C ALA A 244 -38.96 -26.53 32.38
N TYR A 245 -38.03 -26.81 31.45
CA TYR A 245 -37.31 -25.81 30.68
C TYR A 245 -37.50 -26.06 29.17
N GLY A 246 -37.50 -25.01 28.34
CA GLY A 246 -37.81 -25.10 26.90
C GLY A 246 -36.88 -26.03 26.09
N CYS A 247 -35.74 -26.42 26.67
CA CYS A 247 -34.70 -27.26 26.07
C CYS A 247 -34.69 -28.71 26.60
N ASN A 248 -35.58 -29.07 27.54
CA ASN A 248 -35.67 -30.43 28.10
C ASN A 248 -37.06 -31.06 27.84
N ASN A 249 -37.17 -32.38 28.05
CA ASN A 249 -38.43 -33.13 27.89
C ASN A 249 -38.76 -33.99 29.13
N TRP A 250 -38.06 -33.75 30.24
CA TRP A 250 -38.27 -34.40 31.53
C TRP A 250 -38.67 -33.35 32.57
N THR A 251 -39.15 -33.81 33.71
CA THR A 251 -39.68 -32.95 34.77
C THR A 251 -38.58 -32.70 35.78
N GLU A 252 -38.33 -31.44 36.08
CA GLU A 252 -37.49 -31.04 37.21
C GLU A 252 -38.39 -30.96 38.44
N THR A 253 -37.95 -31.47 39.58
CA THR A 253 -38.76 -31.45 40.82
C THR A 253 -37.99 -30.87 42.02
N GLY A 254 -36.76 -30.42 41.77
CA GLY A 254 -35.83 -29.88 42.74
C GLY A 254 -36.00 -28.36 42.92
N PRO A 255 -35.28 -27.77 43.88
CA PRO A 255 -35.20 -26.33 43.99
C PRO A 255 -34.31 -25.70 42.92
N GLU A 256 -34.72 -24.56 42.36
CA GLU A 256 -33.96 -23.86 41.32
C GLU A 256 -32.94 -22.88 41.92
N ARG A 257 -31.66 -22.99 41.51
CA ARG A 257 -30.65 -21.98 41.81
C ARG A 257 -30.25 -21.20 40.56
N VAL A 258 -30.58 -19.91 40.56
CA VAL A 258 -30.30 -18.97 39.47
C VAL A 258 -28.95 -18.28 39.64
N HIS A 259 -28.19 -18.24 38.55
CA HIS A 259 -26.95 -17.48 38.40
C HIS A 259 -27.03 -16.61 37.14
N THR A 260 -26.13 -15.63 37.03
CA THR A 260 -25.98 -14.82 35.80
C THR A 260 -24.52 -14.76 35.37
N ILE A 261 -24.28 -14.72 34.06
CA ILE A 261 -22.96 -14.54 33.44
C ILE A 261 -23.09 -13.56 32.28
N SER A 262 -22.09 -12.70 32.09
CA SER A 262 -22.00 -11.81 30.92
C SER A 262 -20.64 -12.00 30.26
N PRO A 263 -20.53 -12.79 29.18
CA PRO A 263 -19.25 -13.00 28.51
C PRO A 263 -18.75 -11.69 27.89
N THR A 264 -17.43 -11.52 27.80
CA THR A 264 -16.81 -10.32 27.21
C THR A 264 -16.64 -10.41 25.70
N SER A 265 -16.92 -11.57 25.12
CA SER A 265 -16.71 -11.96 23.73
C SER A 265 -17.87 -12.86 23.30
N SER A 266 -18.18 -12.85 22.00
CA SER A 266 -19.25 -13.68 21.45
C SER A 266 -18.71 -15.07 21.07
N GLY A 267 -19.55 -16.11 21.09
CA GLY A 267 -19.20 -17.47 20.71
C GLY A 267 -19.73 -18.54 21.68
N VAL A 268 -18.97 -19.63 21.86
CA VAL A 268 -19.42 -20.79 22.65
C VAL A 268 -19.35 -20.52 24.16
N LEU A 269 -20.51 -20.53 24.82
CA LEU A 269 -20.65 -20.49 26.27
C LEU A 269 -20.98 -21.89 26.78
N THR A 270 -20.18 -22.40 27.73
CA THR A 270 -20.39 -23.73 28.31
C THR A 270 -20.49 -23.66 29.82
N ALA A 271 -21.59 -24.14 30.39
CA ALA A 271 -21.76 -24.35 31.83
C ALA A 271 -21.59 -25.83 32.16
N THR A 272 -20.78 -26.14 33.17
CA THR A 272 -20.56 -27.51 33.66
C THR A 272 -20.73 -27.57 35.16
N ILE A 273 -21.44 -28.58 35.65
CA ILE A 273 -21.56 -28.86 37.08
C ILE A 273 -20.82 -30.14 37.44
N SER A 274 -20.24 -30.17 38.65
CA SER A 274 -19.52 -31.33 39.18
C SER A 274 -19.66 -31.40 40.71
N ASN A 275 -19.12 -32.47 41.32
CA ASN A 275 -19.11 -32.67 42.77
C ASN A 275 -20.50 -32.66 43.46
N PHE A 276 -21.54 -33.05 42.74
CA PHE A 276 -22.91 -33.15 43.25
C PHE A 276 -23.36 -34.59 43.56
N THR A 277 -24.49 -34.70 44.26
CA THR A 277 -25.18 -35.98 44.54
C THR A 277 -26.65 -35.87 44.15
N GLY A 278 -27.25 -36.96 43.68
CA GLY A 278 -28.58 -36.91 43.08
C GLY A 278 -28.48 -36.73 41.56
N ASP A 279 -29.56 -36.29 40.94
CA ASP A 279 -29.65 -36.01 39.50
C ASP A 279 -29.83 -34.51 39.31
N LEU A 280 -28.72 -33.76 39.37
CA LEU A 280 -28.74 -32.32 39.14
C LEU A 280 -28.47 -32.05 37.66
N ASP A 281 -29.21 -31.11 37.10
CA ASP A 281 -29.09 -30.63 35.74
C ASP A 281 -28.67 -29.15 35.72
N VAL A 282 -28.08 -28.72 34.60
CA VAL A 282 -27.69 -27.32 34.39
C VAL A 282 -28.24 -26.81 33.07
N TYR A 283 -28.74 -25.58 33.09
CA TYR A 283 -29.43 -24.91 31.98
C TYR A 283 -28.80 -23.55 31.70
N ILE A 284 -28.77 -23.15 30.42
CA ILE A 284 -28.42 -21.78 29.99
C ILE A 284 -29.69 -21.15 29.43
N LEU A 285 -30.12 -20.00 29.95
CA LEU A 285 -31.27 -19.25 29.45
C LEU A 285 -30.85 -17.88 28.92
N GLY A 286 -31.53 -17.40 27.88
CA GLY A 286 -31.33 -16.06 27.32
C GLY A 286 -31.95 -14.94 28.15
N SER A 287 -32.92 -15.28 29.00
CA SER A 287 -33.64 -14.38 29.89
C SER A 287 -34.11 -15.13 31.13
N CYS A 288 -34.71 -14.42 32.09
CA CYS A 288 -35.37 -15.04 33.24
C CYS A 288 -36.73 -15.66 32.83
N ASN A 289 -36.72 -16.58 31.88
CA ASN A 289 -37.89 -17.33 31.43
C ASN A 289 -37.48 -18.78 31.19
N PRO A 290 -38.06 -19.77 31.89
CA PRO A 290 -37.75 -21.18 31.68
C PRO A 290 -37.92 -21.65 30.22
N ASN A 291 -38.81 -21.01 29.46
CA ASN A 291 -39.03 -21.32 28.04
C ASN A 291 -37.93 -20.75 27.12
N ASP A 292 -37.15 -19.77 27.58
CA ASP A 292 -36.03 -19.19 26.85
C ASP A 292 -34.72 -19.95 27.11
N CYS A 293 -34.82 -21.29 27.15
CA CYS A 293 -33.68 -22.15 27.32
C CYS A 293 -32.91 -22.31 26.02
N LEU A 294 -31.60 -22.08 26.10
CA LEU A 294 -30.67 -22.03 24.99
C LEU A 294 -29.75 -23.25 24.98
N GLY A 295 -29.29 -23.58 23.78
CA GLY A 295 -28.20 -24.53 23.60
C GLY A 295 -28.60 -26.00 23.77
N THR A 296 -27.58 -26.85 23.85
CA THR A 296 -27.72 -28.29 24.08
C THR A 296 -27.46 -28.59 25.54
N VAL A 297 -28.40 -29.26 26.20
CA VAL A 297 -28.32 -29.64 27.61
C VAL A 297 -28.05 -31.13 27.78
N SER A 298 -27.35 -31.47 28.85
CA SER A 298 -27.08 -32.82 29.34
C SER A 298 -27.02 -32.80 30.86
N SER A 299 -27.01 -33.98 31.49
CA SER A 299 -27.11 -34.11 32.95
C SER A 299 -25.98 -33.49 33.78
N SER A 300 -24.93 -32.93 33.16
CA SER A 300 -23.93 -32.17 33.90
C SER A 300 -23.32 -31.02 33.11
N SER A 301 -23.84 -30.73 31.92
CA SER A 301 -23.36 -29.62 31.11
C SER A 301 -24.41 -29.07 30.16
N ALA A 302 -24.37 -27.75 29.97
CA ALA A 302 -25.11 -27.04 28.94
C ALA A 302 -24.14 -26.22 28.07
N THR A 303 -24.37 -26.22 26.76
CA THR A 303 -23.53 -25.49 25.80
C THR A 303 -24.39 -24.69 24.83
N TYR A 304 -24.14 -23.39 24.74
CA TYR A 304 -24.76 -22.48 23.79
C TYR A 304 -23.69 -21.93 22.84
N ALA A 305 -23.87 -22.08 21.53
CA ALA A 305 -22.83 -21.79 20.53
C ALA A 305 -22.68 -20.30 20.19
N ASP A 306 -23.74 -19.52 20.43
CA ASP A 306 -23.91 -18.18 19.86
C ASP A 306 -24.10 -17.11 20.95
N ALA A 307 -23.37 -17.23 22.07
CA ALA A 307 -23.40 -16.22 23.12
C ALA A 307 -22.89 -14.88 22.58
N ILE A 308 -23.43 -13.76 23.05
CA ILE A 308 -23.10 -12.42 22.59
C ILE A 308 -22.35 -11.67 23.70
N ALA A 309 -21.24 -11.02 23.33
CA ALA A 309 -20.47 -10.17 24.22
C ALA A 309 -21.36 -9.13 24.92
N GLY A 310 -21.25 -9.04 26.25
CA GLY A 310 -22.00 -8.10 27.09
C GLY A 310 -23.46 -8.49 27.35
N GLN A 311 -24.03 -9.49 26.66
CA GLN A 311 -25.37 -10.00 26.97
C GLN A 311 -25.35 -10.79 28.28
N THR A 312 -26.38 -10.63 29.10
CA THR A 312 -26.52 -11.41 30.34
C THR A 312 -27.27 -12.71 30.06
N TYR A 313 -26.66 -13.84 30.40
CA TYR A 313 -27.26 -15.16 30.37
C TYR A 313 -27.55 -15.65 31.79
N TYR A 314 -28.58 -16.48 31.94
CA TYR A 314 -28.95 -17.07 33.22
C TYR A 314 -28.53 -18.55 33.25
N ILE A 315 -27.83 -18.95 34.30
CA ILE A 315 -27.40 -20.34 34.50
C ILE A 315 -28.22 -20.93 35.63
N ILE A 316 -29.03 -21.94 35.33
CA ILE A 316 -29.92 -22.56 36.32
C ILE A 316 -29.37 -23.92 36.68
N VAL A 317 -29.32 -24.22 37.97
CA VAL A 317 -29.06 -25.57 38.48
C VAL A 317 -30.31 -26.06 39.18
N ASP A 318 -30.81 -27.20 38.75
CA ASP A 318 -32.07 -27.82 39.18
C ASP A 318 -31.89 -29.35 39.30
N ALA A 319 -32.92 -30.09 39.74
CA ALA A 319 -32.84 -31.55 39.84
C ALA A 319 -34.15 -32.29 39.50
N ASP A 320 -34.05 -33.36 38.69
CA ASP A 320 -35.18 -34.26 38.37
C ASP A 320 -35.62 -35.04 39.62
N ASP A 321 -34.68 -35.43 40.48
CA ASP A 321 -34.94 -36.27 41.65
C ASP A 321 -35.42 -35.51 42.92
N GLY A 322 -35.67 -34.21 42.79
CA GLY A 322 -36.12 -33.35 43.90
C GLY A 322 -35.01 -32.94 44.86
N SER A 323 -33.76 -33.26 44.55
CA SER A 323 -32.61 -32.88 45.36
C SER A 323 -32.22 -31.41 45.16
N GLY A 324 -31.42 -30.87 46.08
CA GLY A 324 -30.79 -29.57 45.91
C GLY A 324 -29.35 -29.57 46.40
N SER A 325 -28.61 -30.64 46.08
CA SER A 325 -27.30 -30.90 46.69
C SER A 325 -26.27 -29.79 46.41
N ALA A 326 -25.11 -29.89 47.07
CA ALA A 326 -24.00 -28.98 46.77
C ALA A 326 -23.36 -29.35 45.42
N TYR A 327 -22.85 -28.36 44.68
CA TYR A 327 -22.20 -28.55 43.39
C TYR A 327 -21.10 -27.52 43.16
N ASP A 328 -20.21 -27.86 42.23
CA ASP A 328 -19.21 -26.97 41.66
C ASP A 328 -19.64 -26.60 40.23
N LEU A 329 -19.89 -25.32 39.98
CA LEU A 329 -20.28 -24.79 38.67
C LEU A 329 -19.10 -24.06 38.04
N LEU A 330 -18.72 -24.45 36.82
CA LEU A 330 -17.75 -23.74 35.98
C LEU A 330 -18.44 -23.29 34.70
N VAL A 331 -18.36 -21.99 34.41
CA VAL A 331 -18.83 -21.41 33.14
C VAL A 331 -17.64 -20.95 32.33
N THR A 332 -17.37 -21.63 31.23
CA THR A 332 -16.35 -21.26 30.24
C THR A 332 -16.96 -20.35 29.19
N CYS A 333 -16.42 -19.15 29.08
CA CYS A 333 -16.87 -18.14 28.14
C CYS A 333 -16.08 -18.21 26.83
N PRO A 334 -16.59 -17.63 25.74
CA PRO A 334 -15.83 -17.51 24.50
C PRO A 334 -14.52 -16.77 24.74
N ASN A 335 -13.44 -17.13 24.05
CA ASN A 335 -12.15 -16.47 24.19
C ASN A 335 -11.31 -16.52 22.90
N GLU A 336 -11.99 -16.65 21.77
CA GLU A 336 -11.41 -16.72 20.44
C GLU A 336 -10.75 -15.36 20.10
N ASP A 337 -9.57 -15.36 19.49
CA ASP A 337 -8.79 -14.16 19.16
C ASP A 337 -7.81 -14.48 18.02
N ILE A 338 -7.78 -13.61 17.01
CA ILE A 338 -6.99 -13.68 15.79
C ILE A 338 -6.29 -12.35 15.56
N TYR A 339 -4.97 -12.41 15.51
CA TYR A 339 -4.15 -11.22 15.31
C TYR A 339 -2.94 -11.52 14.43
N LEU A 340 -2.38 -10.44 13.87
CA LEU A 340 -1.19 -10.51 13.02
C LEU A 340 0.08 -10.16 13.81
N ASN A 341 1.18 -10.85 13.52
CA ASN A 341 2.51 -10.45 13.94
C ASN A 341 3.56 -10.78 12.86
N ASN A 342 4.83 -10.47 13.15
CA ASN A 342 5.97 -10.73 12.24
C ASN A 342 5.79 -10.17 10.83
N ILE A 343 5.19 -8.99 10.71
CA ILE A 343 4.89 -8.39 9.41
C ILE A 343 6.14 -7.73 8.84
N SER A 344 6.39 -8.01 7.57
CA SER A 344 7.52 -7.43 6.83
C SER A 344 7.23 -7.43 5.34
N SER A 345 7.92 -6.54 4.63
CA SER A 345 8.04 -6.54 3.18
C SER A 345 9.47 -6.88 2.76
N ASP A 346 9.62 -7.41 1.55
CA ASP A 346 10.93 -7.60 0.91
C ASP A 346 11.58 -6.27 0.49
N LEU A 347 10.75 -5.25 0.18
CA LEU A 347 11.18 -3.91 -0.19
C LEU A 347 10.59 -2.84 0.75
N ASN A 348 11.36 -1.79 1.03
CA ASN A 348 10.88 -0.62 1.76
C ASN A 348 10.64 0.60 0.85
N THR A 349 11.02 0.49 -0.43
CA THR A 349 10.90 1.52 -1.46
C THR A 349 10.50 0.83 -2.76
N ILE A 350 9.47 1.33 -3.45
CA ILE A 350 8.88 0.67 -4.62
C ILE A 350 8.24 1.69 -5.56
N ALA A 351 8.25 1.45 -6.87
CA ALA A 351 7.51 2.26 -7.84
C ALA A 351 6.10 1.66 -8.07
N PRO A 352 5.12 2.46 -8.56
CA PRO A 352 3.85 1.93 -9.06
C PRO A 352 4.04 0.77 -10.04
N THR A 353 3.05 -0.11 -10.16
CA THR A 353 3.01 -1.32 -11.02
C THR A 353 3.98 -2.44 -10.67
N TYR A 354 4.87 -2.26 -9.69
CA TYR A 354 5.73 -3.32 -9.19
C TYR A 354 5.05 -4.10 -8.06
N ASP A 355 5.44 -5.37 -7.96
CA ASP A 355 5.00 -6.29 -6.93
C ASP A 355 5.84 -6.14 -5.65
N LEU A 356 5.14 -6.05 -4.52
CA LEU A 356 5.67 -6.03 -3.18
C LEU A 356 5.33 -7.36 -2.49
N THR A 357 6.34 -8.10 -2.05
CA THR A 357 6.10 -9.35 -1.31
C THR A 357 5.94 -9.04 0.18
N ILE A 358 4.76 -9.31 0.71
CA ILE A 358 4.41 -9.16 2.12
C ILE A 358 4.45 -10.51 2.81
N ASN A 359 5.12 -10.56 3.96
CA ASN A 359 5.14 -11.70 4.86
C ASN A 359 4.49 -11.31 6.18
N CYS A 360 3.60 -12.15 6.70
CA CYS A 360 3.04 -12.01 8.05
C CYS A 360 2.76 -13.38 8.68
N THR A 361 2.53 -13.40 9.98
CA THR A 361 2.05 -14.58 10.69
C THR A 361 0.70 -14.26 11.30
N GLN A 362 -0.32 -15.02 10.92
CA GLN A 362 -1.63 -14.97 11.57
C GLN A 362 -1.63 -15.93 12.74
N ASN A 363 -2.05 -15.45 13.90
CA ASN A 363 -2.08 -16.19 15.15
C ASN A 363 -3.52 -16.38 15.57
N TYR A 364 -3.75 -17.41 16.37
CA TYR A 364 -5.03 -17.72 16.98
C TYR A 364 -4.82 -18.15 18.43
N SER A 365 -5.55 -17.51 19.34
CA SER A 365 -5.73 -17.97 20.71
C SER A 365 -7.21 -18.19 20.99
N GLY A 366 -7.56 -19.41 21.39
CA GLY A 366 -8.94 -19.79 21.64
C GLY A 366 -9.04 -21.29 21.91
N THR A 367 -10.26 -21.80 22.03
CA THR A 367 -10.51 -23.21 22.37
C THR A 367 -11.22 -24.00 21.27
N ALA A 368 -11.67 -23.32 20.21
CA ALA A 368 -12.34 -23.95 19.09
C ALA A 368 -11.47 -25.01 18.40
N SER A 369 -12.08 -26.18 18.16
CA SER A 369 -11.49 -27.27 17.38
C SER A 369 -11.58 -27.05 15.87
N ASN A 370 -12.44 -26.12 15.44
CA ASN A 370 -12.60 -25.69 14.06
C ASN A 370 -12.89 -24.19 14.03
N VAL A 371 -11.97 -23.40 13.47
CA VAL A 371 -12.14 -21.96 13.29
C VAL A 371 -12.56 -21.71 11.84
N PRO A 372 -13.61 -20.90 11.58
CA PRO A 372 -13.98 -20.50 10.23
C PRO A 372 -12.82 -19.92 9.43
N ASN A 373 -12.85 -20.08 8.11
CA ASN A 373 -11.86 -19.44 7.26
C ASN A 373 -12.08 -17.92 7.25
N SER A 374 -11.05 -17.15 7.61
CA SER A 374 -11.09 -15.69 7.60
C SER A 374 -10.21 -15.12 6.49
N TYR A 375 -10.47 -13.88 6.09
CA TYR A 375 -9.64 -13.22 5.09
C TYR A 375 -8.64 -12.27 5.74
N VAL A 376 -7.43 -12.21 5.17
CA VAL A 376 -6.49 -11.11 5.36
C VAL A 376 -6.59 -10.17 4.17
N TYR A 377 -6.97 -8.91 4.40
CA TYR A 377 -7.04 -7.88 3.36
C TYR A 377 -5.78 -7.01 3.44
N TYR A 378 -5.26 -6.63 2.28
CA TYR A 378 -4.07 -5.80 2.13
C TYR A 378 -4.46 -4.45 1.52
N TYR A 379 -4.13 -3.34 2.18
CA TYR A 379 -4.45 -2.01 1.71
C TYR A 379 -3.22 -1.12 1.59
N LEU A 380 -3.22 -0.22 0.62
CA LEU A 380 -2.33 0.93 0.56
C LEU A 380 -2.98 2.12 1.28
N SER A 381 -2.27 2.67 2.25
CA SER A 381 -2.74 3.76 3.11
C SER A 381 -1.71 4.88 3.23
N THR A 382 -2.16 6.08 3.59
CA THR A 382 -1.28 7.20 3.96
C THR A 382 -0.94 7.24 5.45
N ASP A 383 -1.62 6.45 6.28
CA ASP A 383 -1.35 6.29 7.70
C ASP A 383 -1.51 4.82 8.14
N CYS A 384 -1.60 4.56 9.44
CA CYS A 384 -1.77 3.21 9.99
C CYS A 384 -3.17 2.97 10.55
N VAL A 385 -4.19 3.66 10.02
CA VAL A 385 -5.58 3.56 10.45
C VAL A 385 -6.43 3.16 9.24
N LEU A 386 -7.15 2.05 9.35
CA LEU A 386 -8.04 1.62 8.28
C LEU A 386 -9.27 2.54 8.20
N ASP A 387 -9.46 3.22 7.08
CA ASP A 387 -10.61 4.06 6.79
C ASP A 387 -11.03 4.04 5.30
N GLY A 388 -12.02 4.86 4.93
CA GLY A 388 -12.56 4.90 3.57
C GLY A 388 -11.64 5.49 2.49
N SER A 389 -10.47 6.01 2.87
CA SER A 389 -9.46 6.55 1.95
C SER A 389 -8.42 5.52 1.50
N ASP A 390 -8.39 4.35 2.15
CA ASP A 390 -7.44 3.29 1.84
C ASP A 390 -7.81 2.51 0.59
N ILE A 391 -6.79 2.11 -0.17
CA ILE A 391 -6.96 1.40 -1.43
C ILE A 391 -6.73 -0.09 -1.19
N LEU A 392 -7.77 -0.91 -1.36
CA LEU A 392 -7.65 -2.36 -1.33
C LEU A 392 -6.75 -2.83 -2.48
N LEU A 393 -5.64 -3.48 -2.13
CA LEU A 393 -4.68 -4.05 -3.08
C LEU A 393 -5.02 -5.49 -3.41
N ASP A 394 -5.26 -6.31 -2.38
CA ASP A 394 -5.54 -7.73 -2.53
C ASP A 394 -6.21 -8.30 -1.26
N ASN A 395 -6.70 -9.54 -1.33
CA ASN A 395 -7.17 -10.31 -0.18
C ASN A 395 -6.83 -11.79 -0.33
N GLN A 396 -6.55 -12.45 0.80
CA GLN A 396 -6.20 -13.86 0.83
C GLN A 396 -7.00 -14.61 1.90
N ILE A 397 -7.51 -15.79 1.56
CA ILE A 397 -8.21 -16.68 2.50
C ILE A 397 -7.20 -17.42 3.35
N PHE A 398 -7.52 -17.49 4.64
CA PHE A 398 -6.80 -18.25 5.63
C PHE A 398 -7.66 -19.42 6.15
N SER A 399 -7.14 -20.65 6.27
CA SER A 399 -8.00 -21.84 6.43
C SER A 399 -7.52 -22.98 7.35
N SER A 400 -6.62 -22.74 8.32
CA SER A 400 -5.99 -23.84 9.08
C SER A 400 -5.89 -23.70 10.60
N LEU A 401 -6.30 -22.57 11.19
CA LEU A 401 -6.11 -22.31 12.63
C LEU A 401 -7.16 -23.03 13.49
N ASN A 402 -6.74 -23.48 14.66
CA ASN A 402 -7.57 -24.06 15.72
C ASN A 402 -6.73 -24.23 17.00
N ALA A 403 -7.35 -24.72 18.08
CA ALA A 403 -6.68 -24.88 19.38
C ALA A 403 -5.40 -25.76 19.35
N SER A 404 -5.20 -26.58 18.31
CA SER A 404 -3.99 -27.40 18.11
C SER A 404 -3.03 -26.87 17.04
N ASN A 405 -3.44 -25.86 16.26
CA ASN A 405 -2.63 -25.19 15.24
C ASN A 405 -2.86 -23.68 15.38
N THR A 406 -2.02 -23.01 16.18
CA THR A 406 -2.27 -21.66 16.69
C THR A 406 -1.61 -20.55 15.89
N SER A 407 -0.84 -20.87 14.84
CA SER A 407 -0.23 -19.86 13.98
C SER A 407 0.09 -20.41 12.59
N ASP A 408 0.05 -19.56 11.58
CA ASP A 408 0.47 -19.91 10.22
C ASP A 408 1.07 -18.68 9.53
N THR A 409 2.01 -18.92 8.61
CA THR A 409 2.75 -17.85 7.92
C THR A 409 2.18 -17.65 6.53
N ILE A 410 1.84 -16.40 6.24
CA ILE A 410 1.25 -15.98 4.98
C ILE A 410 2.30 -15.18 4.21
N VAL A 411 2.44 -15.52 2.93
CA VAL A 411 3.25 -14.78 1.97
C VAL A 411 2.33 -14.39 0.83
N ASN A 412 2.20 -13.09 0.58
CA ASN A 412 1.39 -12.58 -0.53
C ASN A 412 2.16 -11.54 -1.34
N SER A 413 1.84 -11.42 -2.62
CA SER A 413 2.40 -10.41 -3.52
C SER A 413 1.32 -9.40 -3.85
N VAL A 414 1.56 -8.12 -3.58
CA VAL A 414 0.61 -7.03 -3.86
C VAL A 414 1.23 -6.02 -4.81
N THR A 415 0.46 -5.52 -5.78
CA THR A 415 0.95 -4.53 -6.75
C THR A 415 0.54 -3.12 -6.33
N ILE A 416 1.47 -2.17 -6.32
CA ILE A 416 1.13 -0.75 -6.08
C ILE A 416 0.36 -0.20 -7.29
N PRO A 417 -0.82 0.43 -7.13
CA PRO A 417 -1.62 0.90 -8.25
C PRO A 417 -0.88 1.92 -9.12
N GLU A 418 -1.07 1.82 -10.44
CA GLU A 418 -0.59 2.82 -11.39
C GLU A 418 -1.12 4.23 -11.03
N GLY A 419 -0.28 5.25 -11.21
CA GLY A 419 -0.63 6.64 -10.88
C GLY A 419 -0.55 6.98 -9.38
N THR A 420 -0.16 6.05 -8.52
CA THR A 420 0.16 6.37 -7.11
C THR A 420 1.32 7.37 -7.09
N SER A 421 1.08 8.55 -6.52
CA SER A 421 2.09 9.61 -6.45
C SER A 421 3.26 9.19 -5.55
N ALA A 422 4.46 9.72 -5.82
CA ALA A 422 5.60 9.49 -4.94
C ALA A 422 5.33 10.04 -3.53
N GLY A 423 5.70 9.28 -2.51
CA GLY A 423 5.43 9.65 -1.12
C GLY A 423 5.64 8.51 -0.13
N ASN A 424 5.39 8.81 1.15
CA ASN A 424 5.40 7.81 2.21
C ASN A 424 3.99 7.23 2.35
N TYR A 425 3.91 5.90 2.34
CA TYR A 425 2.67 5.15 2.48
C TYR A 425 2.87 4.03 3.51
N ASN A 426 1.79 3.35 3.86
CA ASN A 426 1.80 2.15 4.66
C ASN A 426 1.02 1.06 3.94
N ILE A 427 1.44 -0.19 4.15
CA ILE A 427 0.62 -1.35 3.81
C ILE A 427 -0.07 -1.80 5.09
N LEU A 428 -1.40 -1.67 5.10
CA LEU A 428 -2.24 -2.20 6.17
C LEU A 428 -2.59 -3.65 5.85
N LEU A 429 -2.52 -4.51 6.86
CA LEU A 429 -3.03 -5.86 6.81
C LEU A 429 -4.15 -5.95 7.85
N PHE A 430 -5.32 -6.45 7.43
CA PHE A 430 -6.48 -6.61 8.29
C PHE A 430 -6.87 -8.09 8.32
N SER A 431 -6.58 -8.78 9.43
CA SER A 431 -7.06 -10.15 9.67
C SER A 431 -8.53 -10.17 10.06
N ASP A 432 -9.21 -11.27 9.73
CA ASP A 432 -10.66 -11.39 9.83
C ASP A 432 -11.44 -10.17 9.31
N ALA A 433 -11.04 -9.67 8.13
CA ALA A 433 -11.65 -8.48 7.55
C ALA A 433 -13.15 -8.62 7.23
N THR A 434 -13.67 -9.85 7.21
CA THR A 434 -15.08 -10.18 7.00
C THR A 434 -15.86 -10.37 8.30
N ASN A 435 -15.21 -10.25 9.46
CA ASN A 435 -15.78 -10.45 10.79
C ASN A 435 -16.56 -11.78 10.89
N VAL A 436 -15.93 -12.87 10.44
CA VAL A 436 -16.54 -14.20 10.46
C VAL A 436 -16.25 -14.96 11.75
N ILE A 437 -15.25 -14.52 12.51
CA ILE A 437 -14.89 -15.04 13.82
C ILE A 437 -15.18 -13.93 14.80
N SER A 438 -16.06 -14.18 15.76
CA SER A 438 -16.22 -13.20 16.84
C SER A 438 -15.10 -13.36 17.85
N GLU A 439 -14.42 -12.25 18.13
CA GLU A 439 -13.16 -12.27 18.86
C GLU A 439 -13.30 -11.65 20.25
N SER A 440 -12.30 -11.88 21.09
CA SER A 440 -12.18 -11.25 22.41
C SER A 440 -11.52 -9.88 22.36
N ASP A 441 -10.79 -9.58 21.28
CA ASP A 441 -10.13 -8.31 21.04
C ASP A 441 -10.21 -7.91 19.55
N GLU A 442 -11.37 -7.41 19.14
CA GLU A 442 -11.66 -6.95 17.76
C GLU A 442 -10.78 -5.78 17.26
N VAL A 443 -9.91 -5.21 18.12
CA VAL A 443 -9.06 -4.06 17.73
C VAL A 443 -7.63 -4.43 17.40
N ASN A 444 -7.21 -5.68 17.60
CA ASN A 444 -5.84 -6.14 17.36
C ASN A 444 -5.62 -6.79 15.97
N ASN A 445 -6.66 -6.81 15.14
CA ASN A 445 -6.68 -7.45 13.82
C ASN A 445 -5.93 -6.68 12.73
N ILE A 446 -5.65 -5.40 12.98
CA ILE A 446 -5.00 -4.51 12.00
C ILE A 446 -3.54 -4.31 12.39
N SER A 447 -2.67 -4.42 11.40
CA SER A 447 -1.27 -4.08 11.54
C SER A 447 -0.75 -3.41 10.28
N CYS A 448 0.35 -2.66 10.40
CA CYS A 448 0.88 -1.87 9.29
C CYS A 448 2.39 -1.97 9.17
N ILE A 449 2.89 -1.81 7.94
CA ILE A 449 4.31 -1.59 7.67
C ILE A 449 4.50 -0.37 6.74
N PRO A 450 5.52 0.47 6.97
CA PRO A 450 5.77 1.63 6.12
C PRO A 450 6.47 1.23 4.81
N ILE A 451 6.12 1.92 3.72
CA ILE A 451 6.79 1.87 2.43
C ILE A 451 6.99 3.28 1.86
N THR A 452 7.94 3.45 0.95
CA THR A 452 8.11 4.67 0.17
C THR A 452 7.76 4.39 -1.28
N VAL A 453 6.75 5.06 -1.82
CA VAL A 453 6.46 5.03 -3.25
C VAL A 453 7.36 6.04 -3.95
N THR A 454 8.12 5.61 -4.94
CA THR A 454 8.97 6.48 -5.77
C THR A 454 8.30 6.85 -7.07
N GLU A 455 8.75 7.94 -7.70
CA GLU A 455 8.40 8.23 -9.09
C GLU A 455 8.81 7.04 -9.98
N PRO A 456 8.03 6.71 -11.02
CA PRO A 456 8.40 5.69 -11.97
C PRO A 456 9.78 5.99 -12.58
N GLN A 457 10.62 4.95 -12.73
CA GLN A 457 11.98 5.08 -13.24
C GLN A 457 12.10 4.42 -14.61
N LEU A 458 12.79 5.09 -15.53
CA LEU A 458 13.06 4.54 -16.85
C LEU A 458 14.07 3.39 -16.75
N ASP A 459 13.75 2.23 -17.33
CA ASP A 459 14.65 1.07 -17.32
C ASP A 459 15.76 1.22 -18.38
N CYS A 460 16.96 1.62 -17.92
CA CYS A 460 18.17 1.63 -18.75
C CYS A 460 19.17 0.53 -18.38
N SER A 461 18.71 -0.59 -17.83
CA SER A 461 19.60 -1.71 -17.48
C SER A 461 20.20 -2.38 -18.72
N ASN A 462 19.48 -2.39 -19.84
CA ASN A 462 19.88 -3.05 -21.09
C ASN A 462 19.57 -2.22 -22.35
N PRO A 463 20.16 -1.02 -22.50
CA PRO A 463 19.88 -0.16 -23.66
C PRO A 463 20.55 -0.70 -24.93
N ILE A 464 19.90 -0.50 -26.07
CA ILE A 464 20.48 -0.85 -27.38
C ILE A 464 21.43 0.26 -27.85
N THR A 465 22.70 -0.04 -28.09
CA THR A 465 23.65 0.93 -28.66
C THR A 465 23.42 1.12 -30.16
N LEU A 466 23.24 2.37 -30.57
CA LEU A 466 23.04 2.79 -31.97
C LEU A 466 24.33 3.30 -32.59
N THR A 467 24.37 3.34 -33.92
CA THR A 467 25.43 3.98 -34.70
C THR A 467 24.83 5.10 -35.54
N CYS A 468 25.46 6.28 -35.52
CA CYS A 468 24.99 7.44 -36.28
C CYS A 468 24.80 7.12 -37.77
N GLY A 469 23.64 7.48 -38.31
CA GLY A 469 23.24 7.29 -39.70
C GLY A 469 22.90 5.86 -40.11
N VAL A 470 23.01 4.88 -39.20
CA VAL A 470 22.70 3.47 -39.46
C VAL A 470 21.28 3.17 -38.98
N PRO A 471 20.37 2.69 -39.85
CA PRO A 471 19.04 2.27 -39.42
C PRO A 471 19.09 1.08 -38.45
N TYR A 472 18.31 1.17 -37.39
CA TYR A 472 17.99 0.10 -36.46
C TYR A 472 16.55 -0.38 -36.71
N ASN A 473 16.28 -1.67 -36.54
CA ASN A 473 14.94 -2.27 -36.69
C ASN A 473 14.64 -3.01 -35.37
N GLY A 474 13.55 -2.64 -34.70
CA GLY A 474 13.20 -3.16 -33.37
C GLY A 474 11.70 -3.19 -33.12
N THR A 475 11.31 -3.50 -31.89
CA THR A 475 9.92 -3.44 -31.41
C THR A 475 9.89 -3.05 -29.94
N SER A 476 8.87 -2.29 -29.53
CA SER A 476 8.57 -2.02 -28.11
C SER A 476 7.53 -2.99 -27.52
N SER A 477 6.86 -3.83 -28.32
CA SER A 477 5.69 -4.63 -27.89
C SER A 477 5.89 -5.59 -26.71
N SER A 478 7.14 -5.93 -26.37
CA SER A 478 7.47 -6.86 -25.28
C SER A 478 8.08 -6.18 -24.07
N ASP A 479 8.27 -4.87 -24.12
CA ASP A 479 8.82 -4.10 -23.01
C ASP A 479 7.70 -3.76 -22.00
N ILE A 480 8.09 -3.09 -20.92
CA ILE A 480 7.16 -2.68 -19.86
C ILE A 480 6.86 -1.19 -20.04
N SER A 481 5.62 -0.80 -19.74
CA SER A 481 5.24 0.61 -19.63
C SER A 481 5.43 1.06 -18.18
N HIS A 482 6.35 1.98 -17.93
CA HIS A 482 6.62 2.58 -16.63
C HIS A 482 6.50 4.10 -16.66
N ILE A 483 6.74 4.75 -17.80
CA ILE A 483 6.90 6.20 -17.88
C ILE A 483 5.70 6.85 -18.56
N GLY A 484 4.86 7.49 -17.76
CA GLY A 484 3.67 8.17 -18.28
C GLY A 484 3.93 9.54 -18.91
N SER A 485 5.13 10.12 -18.77
CA SER A 485 5.44 11.46 -19.27
C SER A 485 6.93 11.77 -19.33
N TYR A 486 7.32 12.66 -20.24
CA TYR A 486 8.69 13.17 -20.38
C TYR A 486 8.69 14.70 -20.25
N ALA A 487 9.74 15.30 -19.67
CA ALA A 487 9.75 16.76 -19.42
C ALA A 487 9.61 17.64 -20.68
N CYS A 488 9.83 17.06 -21.86
CA CYS A 488 9.76 17.70 -23.17
C CYS A 488 8.41 17.53 -23.89
N ASN A 489 7.45 16.79 -23.32
CA ASN A 489 6.10 16.64 -23.86
C ASN A 489 5.02 17.14 -22.87
N SER A 490 3.76 17.15 -23.31
CA SER A 490 2.62 17.57 -22.48
C SER A 490 1.43 16.61 -22.56
N TRP A 491 1.62 15.45 -23.18
CA TRP A 491 0.65 14.36 -23.30
C TRP A 491 1.15 13.15 -22.52
N THR A 492 0.26 12.23 -22.25
CA THR A 492 0.56 11.02 -21.48
C THR A 492 0.98 9.91 -22.44
N GLU A 493 2.11 9.30 -22.14
CA GLU A 493 2.54 8.05 -22.77
C GLU A 493 1.96 6.89 -21.97
N THR A 494 1.49 5.85 -22.64
CA THR A 494 0.87 4.68 -22.01
C THR A 494 1.38 3.36 -22.57
N GLY A 495 2.29 3.43 -23.55
CA GLY A 495 2.90 2.30 -24.23
C GLY A 495 4.17 1.81 -23.55
N PRO A 496 4.74 0.68 -24.00
CA PRO A 496 6.00 0.20 -23.47
C PRO A 496 7.20 1.03 -23.92
N GLU A 497 8.15 1.30 -23.00
CA GLU A 497 9.35 2.07 -23.33
C GLU A 497 10.48 1.20 -23.88
N ARG A 498 11.02 1.57 -25.05
CA ARG A 498 12.25 0.97 -25.61
C ARG A 498 13.41 1.94 -25.59
N VAL A 499 14.42 1.64 -24.77
CA VAL A 499 15.60 2.51 -24.55
C VAL A 499 16.79 2.12 -25.42
N HIS A 500 17.43 3.13 -26.02
CA HIS A 500 18.65 3.04 -26.81
C HIS A 500 19.69 4.05 -26.34
N THR A 501 20.95 3.87 -26.73
CA THR A 501 22.04 4.83 -26.47
C THR A 501 22.77 5.21 -27.75
N ILE A 502 23.27 6.44 -27.82
CA ILE A 502 24.13 6.90 -28.91
C ILE A 502 25.20 7.86 -28.41
N VAL A 503 26.43 7.72 -28.89
CA VAL A 503 27.53 8.65 -28.60
C VAL A 503 27.63 9.64 -29.74
N SER A 504 27.54 10.95 -29.45
CA SER A 504 27.67 11.97 -30.49
C SER A 504 29.12 12.03 -30.99
N PRO A 505 29.39 11.97 -32.30
CA PRO A 505 30.76 12.08 -32.83
C PRO A 505 31.20 13.54 -33.01
N GLY A 506 30.30 14.51 -32.84
CA GLY A 506 30.61 15.95 -32.99
C GLY A 506 29.68 16.83 -32.17
N ASN A 507 30.00 18.12 -32.09
CA ASN A 507 29.10 19.11 -31.50
C ASN A 507 28.03 19.51 -32.52
N GLY A 508 26.76 19.63 -32.09
CA GLY A 508 25.69 20.16 -32.95
C GLY A 508 24.35 19.44 -32.80
N THR A 509 23.71 19.14 -33.93
CA THR A 509 22.34 18.57 -33.94
C THR A 509 22.33 17.05 -34.02
N ILE A 510 21.64 16.42 -33.06
CA ILE A 510 21.17 15.03 -33.14
C ILE A 510 19.68 15.04 -33.52
N THR A 511 19.30 14.21 -34.48
CA THR A 511 17.90 13.98 -34.85
C THR A 511 17.62 12.49 -34.84
N ALA A 512 16.70 12.05 -33.98
CA ALA A 512 16.16 10.69 -33.99
C ALA A 512 14.84 10.71 -34.77
N ALA A 513 14.67 9.76 -35.69
CA ALA A 513 13.45 9.61 -36.48
C ALA A 513 13.03 8.15 -36.52
N ILE A 514 11.75 7.90 -36.25
CA ILE A 514 11.13 6.57 -36.34
C ILE A 514 10.22 6.47 -37.56
N SER A 515 10.11 5.28 -38.13
CA SER A 515 9.25 4.98 -39.28
C SER A 515 8.79 3.53 -39.26
N ASN A 516 7.93 3.14 -40.20
CA ASN A 516 7.41 1.77 -40.36
C ASN A 516 6.70 1.18 -39.12
N PHE A 517 6.10 2.04 -38.29
CA PHE A 517 5.30 1.65 -37.12
C PHE A 517 3.79 1.73 -37.37
N THR A 518 3.03 1.13 -36.45
CA THR A 518 1.57 1.21 -36.35
C THR A 518 1.20 1.77 -34.97
N GLY A 519 0.06 2.45 -34.86
CA GLY A 519 -0.30 3.15 -33.62
C GLY A 519 0.32 4.53 -33.58
N GLU A 520 0.39 5.12 -32.39
CA GLU A 520 0.86 6.47 -32.14
C GLU A 520 2.19 6.43 -31.35
N LEU A 521 3.25 5.94 -32.00
CA LEU A 521 4.59 5.90 -31.39
C LEU A 521 5.26 7.27 -31.45
N ASP A 522 5.91 7.62 -30.35
CA ASP A 522 6.76 8.80 -30.18
C ASP A 522 8.23 8.41 -29.97
N VAL A 523 9.13 9.37 -30.20
CA VAL A 523 10.57 9.20 -29.95
C VAL A 523 11.15 10.40 -29.22
N TYR A 524 11.96 10.11 -28.22
CA TYR A 524 12.53 11.07 -27.27
C TYR A 524 14.06 11.03 -27.31
N ILE A 525 14.70 12.17 -27.04
CA ILE A 525 16.15 12.27 -26.82
C ILE A 525 16.36 12.74 -25.39
N LEU A 526 17.07 11.99 -24.55
CA LEU A 526 17.37 12.35 -23.17
C LEU A 526 18.88 12.57 -22.98
N GLY A 527 19.26 13.47 -22.08
CA GLY A 527 20.64 13.76 -21.71
C GLY A 527 21.26 12.70 -20.77
N SER A 528 20.40 11.98 -20.06
CA SER A 528 20.71 10.92 -19.11
C SER A 528 19.53 9.93 -19.04
N CYS A 529 19.65 8.86 -18.25
CA CYS A 529 18.56 7.92 -18.01
C CYS A 529 17.54 8.50 -17.00
N ASP A 530 16.92 9.62 -17.35
CA ASP A 530 15.88 10.27 -16.54
C ASP A 530 14.85 10.89 -17.50
N PRO A 531 13.55 10.52 -17.43
CA PRO A 531 12.49 11.14 -18.22
C PRO A 531 12.40 12.67 -18.05
N ASN A 532 12.89 13.21 -16.93
CA ASN A 532 12.95 14.65 -16.67
C ASN A 532 14.12 15.34 -17.37
N ASP A 533 15.14 14.60 -17.80
CA ASP A 533 16.26 15.11 -18.60
C ASP A 533 15.97 14.93 -20.11
N CYS A 534 14.69 15.09 -20.49
CA CYS A 534 14.31 15.07 -21.89
C CYS A 534 14.74 16.36 -22.59
N LEU A 535 15.47 16.18 -23.68
CA LEU A 535 16.11 17.22 -24.46
C LEU A 535 15.40 17.44 -25.79
N GLY A 536 15.52 18.68 -26.28
CA GLY A 536 15.17 19.02 -27.64
C GLY A 536 13.68 19.24 -27.88
N THR A 537 13.29 19.18 -29.15
CA THR A 537 11.89 19.32 -29.59
C THR A 537 11.39 17.97 -30.08
N VAL A 538 10.29 17.50 -29.51
CA VAL A 538 9.63 16.25 -29.87
C VAL A 538 8.48 16.53 -30.85
N ALA A 539 8.33 15.65 -31.83
CA ALA A 539 7.19 15.53 -32.72
C ALA A 539 6.85 14.05 -32.88
N SER A 540 5.64 13.77 -33.38
CA SER A 540 5.00 12.44 -33.45
C SER A 540 5.76 11.32 -34.16
N SER A 541 6.93 11.57 -34.72
CA SER A 541 7.81 10.54 -35.30
C SER A 541 9.28 10.96 -35.33
N SER A 542 9.63 12.03 -34.61
CA SER A 542 10.99 12.58 -34.62
C SER A 542 11.27 13.48 -33.42
N ALA A 543 12.47 13.35 -32.86
CA ALA A 543 13.00 14.29 -31.88
C ALA A 543 14.30 14.92 -32.39
N THR A 544 14.52 16.19 -32.08
CA THR A 544 15.74 16.93 -32.47
C THR A 544 16.31 17.71 -31.31
N PHE A 545 17.61 17.56 -31.06
CA PHE A 545 18.38 18.28 -30.06
C PHE A 545 19.60 18.96 -30.71
N THR A 546 19.71 20.29 -30.61
CA THR A 546 20.75 21.08 -31.32
C THR A 546 22.03 21.34 -30.51
N GLY A 547 22.08 20.89 -29.25
CA GLY A 547 23.18 21.17 -28.32
C GLY A 547 24.02 19.93 -27.99
N ALA A 548 24.09 18.96 -28.90
CA ALA A 548 24.85 17.74 -28.67
C ALA A 548 26.35 18.05 -28.52
N VAL A 549 27.01 17.35 -27.61
CA VAL A 549 28.44 17.46 -27.33
C VAL A 549 29.13 16.18 -27.79
N ALA A 550 30.26 16.31 -28.49
CA ALA A 550 31.03 15.17 -28.96
C ALA A 550 31.51 14.31 -27.79
N GLY A 551 31.48 12.99 -27.95
CA GLY A 551 31.83 12.03 -26.91
C GLY A 551 30.76 11.83 -25.84
N HIS A 552 29.72 12.68 -25.76
CA HIS A 552 28.63 12.51 -24.81
C HIS A 552 27.64 11.43 -25.27
N THR A 553 27.16 10.63 -24.30
CA THR A 553 26.14 9.60 -24.52
C THR A 553 24.75 10.18 -24.30
N TYR A 554 23.89 10.04 -25.30
CA TYR A 554 22.47 10.40 -25.24
C TYR A 554 21.61 9.13 -25.25
N TYR A 555 20.43 9.22 -24.64
CA TYR A 555 19.45 8.13 -24.62
C TYR A 555 18.33 8.43 -25.62
N ILE A 556 17.93 7.42 -26.40
CA ILE A 556 16.81 7.52 -27.34
C ILE A 556 15.72 6.58 -26.86
N VAL A 557 14.56 7.12 -26.51
CA VAL A 557 13.43 6.33 -26.01
C VAL A 557 12.33 6.34 -27.06
N VAL A 558 11.80 5.16 -27.36
CA VAL A 558 10.60 5.01 -28.20
C VAL A 558 9.46 4.56 -27.29
N ASP A 559 8.33 5.25 -27.37
CA ASP A 559 7.17 5.08 -26.49
C ASP A 559 5.87 5.28 -27.31
N ALA A 560 4.69 5.11 -26.72
CA ALA A 560 3.42 5.39 -27.39
C ALA A 560 2.34 5.98 -26.46
N ASP A 561 1.51 6.88 -26.98
CA ASP A 561 0.42 7.52 -26.22
C ASP A 561 -0.88 6.68 -26.20
N ASP A 562 -1.01 5.72 -27.13
CA ASP A 562 -2.19 4.86 -27.32
C ASP A 562 -2.08 3.47 -26.67
N GLY A 563 -1.02 3.25 -25.87
CA GLY A 563 -0.74 1.99 -25.19
C GLY A 563 -0.17 0.91 -26.11
N SER A 564 0.08 1.23 -27.37
CA SER A 564 0.64 0.27 -28.32
C SER A 564 2.13 0.04 -28.08
N GLY A 565 2.58 -1.19 -28.36
CA GLY A 565 3.97 -1.42 -28.69
C GLY A 565 4.03 -1.97 -30.10
N SER A 566 4.83 -1.37 -30.97
CA SER A 566 4.91 -1.71 -32.40
C SER A 566 6.35 -1.93 -32.85
N ALA A 567 6.50 -2.63 -33.96
CA ALA A 567 7.77 -2.67 -34.67
C ALA A 567 8.05 -1.31 -35.31
N TYR A 568 9.31 -0.86 -35.31
CA TYR A 568 9.71 0.41 -35.90
C TYR A 568 11.13 0.36 -36.46
N ASP A 569 11.38 1.24 -37.42
CA ASP A 569 12.70 1.56 -37.94
C ASP A 569 13.17 2.89 -37.35
N LEU A 570 14.30 2.88 -36.63
CA LEU A 570 14.89 4.05 -36.00
C LEU A 570 16.18 4.44 -36.73
N VAL A 571 16.28 5.71 -37.13
CA VAL A 571 17.52 6.31 -37.66
C VAL A 571 17.87 7.52 -36.82
N VAL A 572 19.11 7.56 -36.31
CA VAL A 572 19.64 8.72 -35.61
C VAL A 572 20.70 9.39 -36.46
N THR A 573 20.45 10.63 -36.88
CA THR A 573 21.42 11.47 -37.58
C THR A 573 22.19 12.29 -36.56
N CYS A 574 23.51 12.30 -36.66
CA CYS A 574 24.39 13.02 -35.74
C CYS A 574 25.21 14.08 -36.48
N PRO A 575 25.82 15.04 -35.75
CA PRO A 575 26.78 15.97 -36.33
C PRO A 575 27.97 15.19 -36.89
N THR A 576 28.53 15.59 -38.03
CA THR A 576 29.76 14.98 -38.54
C THR A 576 30.93 15.31 -37.62
N PRO A 577 31.80 14.34 -37.27
CA PRO A 577 33.04 14.63 -36.56
C PRO A 577 33.85 15.65 -37.37
N LEU A 578 34.26 16.73 -36.70
CA LEU A 578 34.94 17.85 -37.34
C LEU A 578 36.43 17.52 -37.43
N LEU A 579 36.97 17.49 -38.65
CA LEU A 579 38.42 17.40 -38.88
C LEU A 579 39.02 18.80 -38.70
N SER A 580 39.98 18.93 -37.79
CA SER A 580 40.71 20.18 -37.55
C SER A 580 42.18 20.02 -37.94
N GLU A 581 42.69 20.91 -38.79
CA GLU A 581 44.09 20.92 -39.23
C GLU A 581 44.91 21.90 -38.37
N LEU A 582 46.07 21.44 -37.88
CA LEU A 582 46.99 22.22 -37.06
C LEU A 582 48.43 22.09 -37.58
N GLY A 583 49.02 23.22 -38.00
CA GLY A 583 50.47 23.31 -38.27
C GLY A 583 51.24 23.60 -36.99
N ILE A 584 52.36 22.92 -36.78
CA ILE A 584 53.21 23.10 -35.59
C ILE A 584 54.66 23.22 -36.04
N ASN A 585 55.38 24.21 -35.52
CA ASN A 585 56.82 24.37 -35.75
C ASN A 585 57.61 24.24 -34.44
N VAL A 586 58.66 23.42 -34.47
CA VAL A 586 59.58 23.18 -33.34
C VAL A 586 60.99 22.92 -33.85
N PHE A 587 62.00 23.36 -33.10
CA PHE A 587 63.38 22.92 -33.29
C PHE A 587 63.87 22.10 -32.10
N LEU A 588 64.77 21.15 -32.34
CA LEU A 588 65.46 20.39 -31.30
C LEU A 588 66.88 20.94 -31.15
N GLU A 589 67.30 21.24 -29.91
CA GLU A 589 68.58 21.89 -29.62
C GLU A 589 69.74 21.17 -30.31
N GLY A 590 69.85 19.86 -30.14
CA GLY A 590 70.97 19.08 -30.64
C GLY A 590 71.21 19.20 -32.15
N PRO A 591 70.30 18.72 -33.01
CA PRO A 591 70.46 18.82 -34.45
C PRO A 591 70.45 20.27 -34.97
N PHE A 592 70.02 21.25 -34.16
CA PHE A 592 70.08 22.68 -34.49
C PHE A 592 71.35 23.41 -34.00
N THR A 593 72.16 22.79 -33.13
CA THR A 593 73.33 23.46 -32.52
C THR A 593 74.50 23.60 -33.49
N SER A 594 74.65 22.69 -34.46
CA SER A 594 75.71 22.72 -35.48
C SER A 594 75.19 22.26 -36.83
N PRO A 595 74.27 23.02 -37.44
CA PRO A 595 73.58 22.59 -38.63
C PRO A 595 74.48 22.67 -39.86
N THR A 596 74.36 21.71 -40.76
CA THR A 596 75.05 21.72 -42.06
C THR A 596 74.59 22.89 -42.93
N ASP A 597 73.29 23.21 -42.86
CA ASP A 597 72.67 24.34 -43.54
C ASP A 597 72.12 25.32 -42.49
N ASN A 598 72.61 26.56 -42.49
CA ASN A 598 72.23 27.53 -41.46
C ASN A 598 70.71 27.78 -41.44
N GLY A 599 70.08 27.55 -40.29
CA GLY A 599 68.62 27.68 -40.10
C GLY A 599 67.82 26.39 -40.32
N LEU A 600 68.47 25.24 -40.57
CA LEU A 600 67.84 23.92 -40.68
C LEU A 600 68.47 22.94 -39.70
N MET A 601 67.69 22.12 -39.01
CA MET A 601 68.21 20.99 -38.22
C MET A 601 68.97 19.99 -39.09
N ASN A 602 69.94 19.27 -38.52
CA ASN A 602 70.57 18.13 -39.19
C ASN A 602 69.62 16.93 -39.29
N ASP A 603 69.70 16.17 -40.38
CA ASP A 603 68.91 14.96 -40.66
C ASP A 603 69.80 13.69 -40.77
N ASP A 604 70.89 13.65 -40.01
CA ASP A 604 71.87 12.58 -40.08
C ASP A 604 71.26 11.20 -39.79
N LEU A 605 70.31 11.10 -38.84
CA LEU A 605 69.56 9.86 -38.58
C LEU A 605 68.83 9.34 -39.82
N ARG A 606 68.21 10.21 -40.62
CA ARG A 606 67.58 9.83 -41.89
C ARG A 606 68.62 9.41 -42.91
N SER A 607 69.69 10.19 -43.04
CA SER A 607 70.77 9.90 -44.00
C SER A 607 71.47 8.56 -43.70
N GLY A 608 71.57 8.20 -42.42
CA GLY A 608 72.14 6.95 -41.89
C GLY A 608 71.16 5.78 -41.84
N VAL A 609 69.90 5.98 -42.23
CA VAL A 609 68.82 4.97 -42.20
C VAL A 609 68.58 4.41 -40.79
N TYR A 610 68.61 5.30 -39.79
CA TYR A 610 68.39 4.96 -38.39
C TYR A 610 66.96 5.23 -37.91
N ILE A 611 66.21 6.13 -38.53
CA ILE A 611 64.82 6.43 -38.14
C ILE A 611 63.95 5.18 -38.31
N PRO A 612 63.27 4.69 -37.25
CA PRO A 612 62.41 3.52 -37.33
C PRO A 612 61.15 3.84 -38.14
N THR A 613 60.67 2.87 -38.92
CA THR A 613 59.40 3.01 -39.67
C THR A 613 58.17 2.84 -38.80
N LEU A 614 58.35 2.37 -37.57
CA LEU A 614 57.32 2.28 -36.53
C LEU A 614 57.64 3.35 -35.49
N SER A 615 56.64 4.17 -35.15
CA SER A 615 56.77 5.18 -34.11
C SER A 615 57.21 4.54 -32.79
N PRO A 616 58.14 5.17 -32.03
CA PRO A 616 58.51 4.72 -30.69
C PRO A 616 57.43 4.99 -29.64
N TYR A 617 56.38 5.77 -29.94
CA TYR A 617 55.34 6.15 -28.98
C TYR A 617 54.15 5.17 -28.96
N ALA A 618 53.22 5.39 -28.01
CA ALA A 618 52.18 4.44 -27.64
C ALA A 618 51.21 4.05 -28.76
N ASP A 619 50.98 4.92 -29.75
CA ASP A 619 50.08 4.65 -30.88
C ASP A 619 50.70 3.76 -31.96
N ALA A 620 52.03 3.56 -31.92
CA ALA A 620 52.79 2.70 -32.82
C ALA A 620 52.44 2.93 -34.31
N LEU A 621 52.25 4.20 -34.72
CA LEU A 621 51.97 4.53 -36.12
C LEU A 621 53.14 4.14 -37.03
N THR A 622 52.83 3.75 -38.27
CA THR A 622 53.82 3.35 -39.26
C THR A 622 53.94 4.34 -40.40
N ILE A 623 55.15 4.55 -40.91
CA ILE A 623 55.42 5.34 -42.12
C ILE A 623 55.79 4.46 -43.31
N ASP A 624 55.50 4.94 -44.51
CA ASP A 624 56.08 4.39 -45.74
C ASP A 624 57.57 4.75 -45.80
N THR A 625 58.45 3.77 -46.04
CA THR A 625 59.90 4.00 -46.13
C THR A 625 60.30 5.05 -47.17
N ASN A 626 59.46 5.27 -48.20
CA ASN A 626 59.72 6.25 -49.25
C ASN A 626 59.78 7.70 -48.73
N ILE A 627 59.13 8.01 -47.61
CA ILE A 627 59.16 9.38 -47.07
C ILE A 627 60.56 9.77 -46.58
N LEU A 628 61.38 8.78 -46.18
CA LEU A 628 62.76 9.00 -45.74
C LEU A 628 63.72 9.28 -46.91
N ASN A 629 63.25 9.16 -48.17
CA ASN A 629 64.00 9.59 -49.35
C ASN A 629 63.96 11.11 -49.57
N THR A 630 63.05 11.83 -48.90
CA THR A 630 62.97 13.29 -48.97
C THR A 630 64.24 13.91 -48.39
N THR A 631 64.79 14.91 -49.09
CA THR A 631 66.01 15.64 -48.71
C THR A 631 65.77 17.15 -48.76
N GLY A 632 66.72 17.95 -48.28
CA GLY A 632 66.57 19.41 -48.20
C GLY A 632 65.67 19.81 -47.03
N THR A 633 64.97 20.94 -47.16
CA THR A 633 64.12 21.54 -46.11
C THR A 633 63.17 20.54 -45.44
N ASN A 634 62.49 19.71 -46.24
CA ASN A 634 61.44 18.81 -45.75
C ASN A 634 61.95 17.42 -45.37
N ALA A 635 63.26 17.25 -45.21
CA ALA A 635 63.81 15.97 -44.80
C ALA A 635 63.39 15.67 -43.35
N ILE A 636 63.03 14.42 -43.08
CA ILE A 636 62.62 14.00 -41.73
C ILE A 636 63.84 13.97 -40.82
N VAL A 637 63.75 14.64 -39.68
CA VAL A 637 64.73 14.61 -38.58
C VAL A 637 64.39 13.45 -37.65
N ASP A 638 63.13 13.36 -37.20
CA ASP A 638 62.74 12.37 -36.20
C ASP A 638 61.22 12.24 -35.97
N TRP A 639 60.84 11.31 -35.08
CA TRP A 639 59.51 11.18 -34.49
C TRP A 639 59.31 12.10 -33.28
N VAL A 640 58.15 12.74 -33.20
CA VAL A 640 57.68 13.53 -32.05
C VAL A 640 56.29 13.07 -31.59
N TRP A 641 55.95 13.34 -30.34
CA TRP A 641 54.64 13.05 -29.76
C TRP A 641 53.87 14.35 -29.54
N VAL A 642 52.67 14.45 -30.09
CA VAL A 642 51.84 15.65 -30.01
C VAL A 642 50.56 15.32 -29.26
N GLU A 643 50.16 16.18 -28.32
CA GLU A 643 48.89 16.04 -27.59
C GLU A 643 48.07 17.33 -27.66
N LEU A 644 46.75 17.15 -27.73
CA LEU A 644 45.79 18.21 -27.45
C LEU A 644 45.24 18.01 -26.05
N ARG A 645 45.25 19.10 -25.27
CA ARG A 645 44.79 19.11 -23.89
C ARG A 645 43.69 20.15 -23.69
N ASP A 646 42.82 19.90 -22.72
CA ASP A 646 41.63 20.71 -22.45
C ASP A 646 42.00 22.17 -22.08
N ALA A 647 41.23 23.15 -22.58
CA ALA A 647 41.51 24.56 -22.34
C ALA A 647 41.22 25.03 -20.90
N ALA A 648 40.31 24.37 -20.18
CA ALA A 648 39.99 24.65 -18.79
C ALA A 648 40.90 23.89 -17.81
N ASP A 649 41.34 22.69 -18.19
CA ASP A 649 42.27 21.86 -17.42
C ASP A 649 43.37 21.26 -18.30
N ASN A 650 44.54 21.89 -18.31
CA ASN A 650 45.69 21.47 -19.10
C ASN A 650 46.33 20.14 -18.64
N THR A 651 45.83 19.52 -17.58
CA THR A 651 46.24 18.15 -17.18
C THR A 651 45.43 17.08 -17.90
N ASN A 652 44.27 17.42 -18.45
CA ASN A 652 43.40 16.50 -19.18
C ASN A 652 43.81 16.38 -20.66
N ILE A 653 44.22 15.19 -21.08
CA ILE A 653 44.60 14.87 -22.46
C ILE A 653 43.35 14.47 -23.24
N ILE A 654 43.02 15.23 -24.28
CA ILE A 654 41.88 14.98 -25.17
C ILE A 654 42.24 13.94 -26.23
N THR A 655 43.40 14.11 -26.86
CA THR A 655 43.92 13.18 -27.86
C THR A 655 45.42 13.36 -28.01
N SER A 656 46.08 12.35 -28.57
CA SER A 656 47.52 12.30 -28.73
C SER A 656 47.90 11.47 -29.95
N THR A 657 48.96 11.86 -30.66
CA THR A 657 49.42 11.13 -31.84
C THR A 657 50.91 11.33 -32.11
N SER A 658 51.53 10.34 -32.72
CA SER A 658 52.86 10.41 -33.30
C SER A 658 52.88 11.25 -34.56
N ALA A 659 53.92 12.05 -34.72
CA ALA A 659 54.14 12.89 -35.89
C ALA A 659 55.63 12.92 -36.26
N LEU A 660 55.93 13.47 -37.43
CA LEU A 660 57.28 13.56 -37.97
C LEU A 660 57.77 15.00 -37.96
N LEU A 661 58.98 15.21 -37.47
CA LEU A 661 59.65 16.51 -37.48
C LEU A 661 60.53 16.67 -38.73
N GLN A 662 60.39 17.79 -39.44
CA GLN A 662 61.20 18.15 -40.61
C GLN A 662 62.36 19.10 -40.24
N ARG A 663 63.35 19.24 -41.12
CA ARG A 663 64.57 20.03 -40.84
C ARG A 663 64.29 21.52 -40.62
N ASP A 664 63.26 22.08 -41.23
CA ASP A 664 62.81 23.46 -41.02
C ASP A 664 61.88 23.64 -39.81
N GLY A 665 61.63 22.56 -39.08
CA GLY A 665 60.87 22.56 -37.84
C GLY A 665 59.40 22.22 -38.02
N ASP A 666 58.90 22.06 -39.25
CA ASP A 666 57.53 21.63 -39.49
C ASP A 666 57.29 20.24 -38.87
N ILE A 667 56.24 20.11 -38.05
CA ILE A 667 55.70 18.83 -37.60
C ILE A 667 54.56 18.43 -38.54
N VAL A 668 54.72 17.29 -39.20
CA VAL A 668 53.81 16.77 -40.22
C VAL A 668 53.28 15.38 -39.88
N ASP A 669 52.17 15.02 -40.50
CA ASP A 669 51.56 13.70 -40.42
C ASP A 669 52.50 12.62 -41.01
N VAL A 670 52.16 11.34 -40.81
CA VAL A 670 52.95 10.16 -41.25
C VAL A 670 53.12 10.06 -42.77
N ASN A 671 52.41 10.88 -43.55
CA ASN A 671 52.65 11.04 -44.98
C ASN A 671 53.87 11.92 -45.30
N GLY A 672 54.45 12.57 -44.29
CA GLY A 672 55.65 13.41 -44.39
C GLY A 672 55.44 14.76 -45.08
N THR A 673 54.20 15.24 -45.24
CA THR A 673 53.92 16.51 -45.94
C THR A 673 52.76 17.32 -45.38
N SER A 674 51.64 16.70 -44.98
CA SER A 674 50.48 17.45 -44.48
C SER A 674 50.65 17.84 -43.01
N ASN A 675 50.03 18.93 -42.61
CA ASN A 675 49.81 19.24 -41.20
C ASN A 675 49.04 18.11 -40.50
N LEU A 676 49.08 18.12 -39.16
CA LEU A 676 48.34 17.16 -38.35
C LEU A 676 46.84 17.43 -38.43
N THR A 677 46.06 16.34 -38.51
CA THR A 677 44.60 16.40 -38.46
C THR A 677 44.11 15.70 -37.21
N PHE A 678 43.27 16.40 -36.46
CA PHE A 678 42.66 15.89 -35.23
C PHE A 678 41.16 15.74 -35.43
N THR A 679 40.62 14.60 -35.01
CA THR A 679 39.18 14.36 -34.95
C THR A 679 38.68 14.78 -33.57
N VAL A 680 38.55 16.09 -33.38
CA VAL A 680 38.12 16.71 -32.11
C VAL A 680 37.13 17.84 -32.38
N PRO A 681 36.29 18.20 -31.41
CA PRO A 681 35.41 19.37 -31.54
C PRO A 681 36.17 20.66 -31.85
N TYR A 682 35.52 21.60 -32.55
CA TYR A 682 36.04 22.96 -32.66
C TYR A 682 35.97 23.64 -31.29
N ASP A 683 37.12 23.83 -30.68
CA ASP A 683 37.33 24.52 -29.42
C ASP A 683 38.79 24.97 -29.32
N ASN A 684 39.16 25.59 -28.20
CA ASN A 684 40.55 25.90 -27.89
C ASN A 684 41.21 24.71 -27.18
N TYR A 685 42.47 24.42 -27.53
CA TYR A 685 43.24 23.35 -26.90
C TYR A 685 44.67 23.82 -26.60
N TYR A 686 45.22 23.38 -25.46
CA TYR A 686 46.67 23.46 -25.29
C TYR A 686 47.34 22.41 -26.16
N VAL A 687 48.45 22.79 -26.80
CA VAL A 687 49.22 21.91 -27.69
C VAL A 687 50.51 21.56 -26.99
N THR A 688 50.79 20.26 -26.82
CA THR A 688 52.08 19.77 -26.31
C THR A 688 52.88 19.11 -27.40
N VAL A 689 54.21 19.25 -27.30
CA VAL A 689 55.16 18.53 -28.15
C VAL A 689 56.22 17.92 -27.24
N SER A 690 56.35 16.61 -27.30
CA SER A 690 57.35 15.83 -26.58
C SER A 690 58.23 15.06 -27.55
N HIS A 691 59.46 14.79 -27.13
CA HIS A 691 60.45 14.07 -27.92
C HIS A 691 61.26 13.13 -27.02
N ARG A 692 61.72 11.99 -27.55
CA ARG A 692 62.38 10.91 -26.77
C ARG A 692 63.62 11.32 -25.95
N ASN A 693 64.26 12.45 -26.29
CA ASN A 693 65.48 12.88 -25.59
C ASN A 693 65.59 14.39 -25.35
N HIS A 694 64.49 15.11 -25.57
CA HIS A 694 64.35 16.53 -25.30
C HIS A 694 63.16 16.77 -24.37
N ILE A 695 63.29 17.74 -23.48
CA ILE A 695 62.23 18.15 -22.55
C ILE A 695 61.04 18.68 -23.36
N GLY A 696 59.86 18.12 -23.12
CA GLY A 696 58.63 18.51 -23.79
C GLY A 696 58.18 19.94 -23.44
N ILE A 697 57.41 20.55 -24.36
CA ILE A 697 56.85 21.90 -24.22
C ILE A 697 55.32 21.90 -24.37
N MET A 698 54.68 22.96 -23.87
CA MET A 698 53.24 23.22 -24.03
C MET A 698 53.02 24.66 -24.47
N SER A 699 51.98 24.92 -25.26
CA SER A 699 51.54 26.28 -25.55
C SER A 699 51.17 27.07 -24.28
N ALA A 700 51.52 28.35 -24.23
CA ALA A 700 51.20 29.24 -23.10
C ALA A 700 49.71 29.57 -23.01
N ASN A 701 49.01 29.53 -24.16
CA ASN A 701 47.58 29.73 -24.28
C ASN A 701 46.98 28.61 -25.13
N ALA A 702 45.70 28.35 -24.93
CA ALA A 702 44.95 27.42 -25.77
C ALA A 702 44.74 27.99 -27.19
N ILE A 703 44.92 27.15 -28.20
CA ILE A 703 44.87 27.48 -29.62
C ILE A 703 43.51 27.05 -30.19
N PRO A 704 42.77 27.94 -30.88
CA PRO A 704 41.47 27.58 -31.46
C PRO A 704 41.66 26.63 -32.65
N LEU A 705 40.99 25.48 -32.58
CA LEU A 705 40.79 24.57 -33.71
C LEU A 705 39.42 24.83 -34.33
N SER A 706 39.40 24.99 -35.66
CA SER A 706 38.20 25.39 -36.40
C SER A 706 38.22 24.80 -37.81
N SER A 707 37.20 25.13 -38.61
CA SER A 707 37.16 24.77 -40.04
C SER A 707 38.26 25.43 -40.88
N ASN A 708 38.93 26.46 -40.34
CA ASN A 708 40.10 27.06 -40.95
C ASN A 708 41.36 26.52 -40.26
N PRO A 709 42.36 26.03 -41.01
CA PRO A 709 43.63 25.59 -40.44
C PRO A 709 44.27 26.68 -39.60
N ASN A 710 44.80 26.29 -38.44
CA ASN A 710 45.53 27.18 -37.55
C ASN A 710 46.98 26.70 -37.41
N SER A 711 47.87 27.54 -36.89
CA SER A 711 49.26 27.17 -36.67
C SER A 711 49.84 27.74 -35.38
N ILE A 712 50.83 27.03 -34.83
CA ILE A 712 51.63 27.49 -33.69
C ILE A 712 53.12 27.26 -33.97
N ASP A 713 53.91 28.32 -33.83
CA ASP A 713 55.33 28.30 -34.13
C ASP A 713 56.18 28.58 -32.88
N PHE A 714 56.65 27.52 -32.23
CA PHE A 714 57.43 27.61 -31.00
C PHE A 714 58.87 28.10 -31.20
N THR A 715 59.28 28.34 -32.45
CA THR A 715 60.67 28.66 -32.78
C THR A 715 60.99 30.14 -32.70
N SER A 716 59.98 31.03 -32.78
CA SER A 716 60.20 32.47 -33.00
C SER A 716 59.89 33.38 -31.79
N ASP A 717 58.96 33.02 -30.91
CA ASP A 717 58.59 33.80 -29.71
C ASP A 717 58.48 32.89 -28.48
N PRO A 718 59.32 33.05 -27.44
CA PRO A 718 59.28 32.16 -26.29
C PRO A 718 58.00 32.35 -25.46
N ASN A 719 57.30 33.48 -25.58
CA ASN A 719 56.10 33.77 -24.78
C ASN A 719 54.89 32.94 -25.19
N ILE A 720 54.93 32.27 -26.35
CA ILE A 720 53.88 31.35 -26.75
C ILE A 720 54.05 29.96 -26.13
N THR A 721 55.15 29.72 -25.42
CA THR A 721 55.43 28.49 -24.67
C THR A 721 55.21 28.71 -23.18
N LEU A 722 54.51 27.80 -22.53
CA LEU A 722 54.33 27.83 -21.08
C LEU A 722 55.70 27.70 -20.38
N GLY A 723 56.00 28.63 -19.47
CA GLY A 723 57.33 28.76 -18.85
C GLY A 723 58.30 29.68 -19.60
N GLY A 724 57.94 30.14 -20.81
CA GLY A 724 58.69 31.13 -21.56
C GLY A 724 60.11 30.67 -21.90
N VAL A 725 61.08 31.55 -21.70
CA VAL A 725 62.52 31.26 -21.89
C VAL A 725 63.07 30.15 -20.99
N ASN A 726 62.36 29.73 -19.94
CA ASN A 726 62.79 28.62 -19.09
C ASN A 726 62.47 27.24 -19.70
N ALA A 727 61.52 27.19 -20.64
CA ALA A 727 61.10 25.98 -21.33
C ALA A 727 61.91 25.69 -22.61
N LEU A 728 62.79 26.61 -23.01
CA LEU A 728 63.44 26.62 -24.32
C LEU A 728 64.93 26.96 -24.21
N THR A 729 65.71 26.56 -25.21
CA THR A 729 67.08 27.06 -25.41
C THR A 729 67.08 28.03 -26.60
N ASN A 730 67.71 29.21 -26.47
CA ASN A 730 67.89 30.12 -27.59
C ASN A 730 69.21 29.85 -28.31
N ILE A 731 69.14 29.58 -29.61
CA ILE A 731 70.29 29.33 -30.48
C ILE A 731 70.22 30.32 -31.63
N ASN A 732 71.08 31.33 -31.59
CA ASN A 732 71.21 32.35 -32.64
C ASN A 732 69.92 33.10 -33.00
N GLY A 733 69.01 33.29 -32.03
CA GLY A 733 67.75 34.00 -32.22
C GLY A 733 66.53 33.10 -32.42
N GLU A 734 66.73 31.81 -32.68
CA GLU A 734 65.66 30.80 -32.74
C GLU A 734 65.57 30.05 -31.41
N TYR A 735 64.39 29.52 -31.09
CA TYR A 735 64.12 28.76 -29.88
C TYR A 735 63.96 27.27 -30.18
N THR A 736 64.58 26.45 -29.35
CA THR A 736 64.60 24.99 -29.48
C THR A 736 64.11 24.32 -28.20
N LEU A 737 63.57 23.11 -28.30
CA LEU A 737 63.39 22.19 -27.18
C LEU A 737 64.76 21.92 -26.56
N ILE A 738 64.76 21.74 -25.24
CA ILE A 738 65.97 21.55 -24.43
C ILE A 738 66.38 20.08 -24.51
N GLY A 739 67.59 19.80 -24.98
CA GLY A 739 68.10 18.42 -25.02
C GLY A 739 68.63 17.95 -23.67
N GLY A 740 68.59 16.63 -23.43
CA GLY A 740 69.23 16.00 -22.27
C GLY A 740 68.31 15.28 -21.30
N ASP A 741 67.04 15.07 -21.66
CA ASP A 741 66.07 14.25 -20.92
C ASP A 741 66.13 12.81 -21.44
N PHE A 742 67.14 12.04 -21.03
CA PHE A 742 67.44 10.74 -21.62
C PHE A 742 66.42 9.67 -21.22
N ASP A 743 65.95 9.74 -19.97
CA ASP A 743 65.03 8.77 -19.38
C ASP A 743 63.55 9.19 -19.49
N GLU A 744 63.27 10.27 -20.23
CA GLU A 744 61.93 10.80 -20.52
C GLU A 744 61.14 11.17 -19.24
N ASN A 745 61.84 11.61 -18.19
CA ASN A 745 61.23 12.04 -16.94
C ASN A 745 60.88 13.54 -16.91
N GLY A 746 61.13 14.26 -18.01
CA GLY A 746 60.87 15.69 -18.16
C GLY A 746 61.98 16.56 -17.56
N GLN A 747 63.16 16.03 -17.21
CA GLN A 747 64.21 16.78 -16.53
C GLN A 747 65.60 16.38 -17.03
N ALA A 748 66.46 17.37 -17.27
CA ALA A 748 67.88 17.14 -17.54
C ALA A 748 68.66 17.09 -16.22
N GLN A 749 69.07 15.91 -15.79
CA GLN A 749 69.73 15.68 -14.51
C GLN A 749 71.11 15.02 -14.64
N THR A 750 71.81 14.95 -13.50
CA THR A 750 73.07 14.19 -13.42
C THR A 750 72.87 12.70 -13.70
N ALA A 751 71.66 12.16 -13.45
CA ALA A 751 71.32 10.79 -13.80
C ALA A 751 71.39 10.55 -15.32
N ASP A 752 70.84 11.46 -16.13
CA ASP A 752 70.90 11.43 -17.60
C ASP A 752 72.33 11.45 -18.10
N VAL A 753 73.15 12.37 -17.57
CA VAL A 753 74.58 12.44 -17.90
C VAL A 753 75.29 11.11 -17.66
N ILE A 754 75.04 10.47 -16.51
CA ILE A 754 75.64 9.17 -16.17
C ILE A 754 75.15 8.10 -17.15
N ALA A 755 73.85 8.06 -17.46
CA ALA A 755 73.26 7.08 -18.36
C ALA A 755 73.82 7.21 -19.78
N ILE A 756 73.87 8.42 -20.33
CA ILE A 756 74.45 8.71 -21.65
C ILE A 756 75.94 8.34 -21.68
N THR A 757 76.69 8.70 -20.63
CA THR A 757 78.14 8.44 -20.55
C THR A 757 78.46 6.93 -20.62
N LEU A 758 77.59 6.07 -20.08
CA LEU A 758 77.75 4.61 -20.15
C LEU A 758 77.54 4.04 -21.55
N LEU A 759 76.94 4.81 -22.47
CA LEU A 759 76.63 4.41 -23.85
C LEU A 759 77.56 5.04 -24.89
N LEU A 760 78.58 5.80 -24.47
CA LEU A 760 79.57 6.42 -25.36
C LEU A 760 80.23 5.39 -26.29
N GLY A 761 80.36 5.76 -27.57
CA GLY A 761 80.86 4.89 -28.64
C GLY A 761 79.78 4.00 -29.29
N GLY A 762 78.52 4.10 -28.83
CA GLY A 762 77.38 3.51 -29.52
C GLY A 762 76.99 4.28 -30.78
N ALA A 763 76.18 3.65 -31.63
CA ALA A 763 75.71 4.21 -32.89
C ALA A 763 74.28 3.75 -33.20
N GLY A 764 73.54 4.56 -33.95
CA GLY A 764 72.18 4.30 -34.39
C GLY A 764 71.12 5.12 -33.65
N TYR A 765 69.86 4.71 -33.78
CA TYR A 765 68.72 5.40 -33.16
C TYR A 765 68.71 5.18 -31.64
N SER A 766 69.00 6.23 -30.87
CA SER A 766 69.15 6.13 -29.41
C SER A 766 68.67 7.40 -28.71
N ASN A 767 68.15 7.26 -27.49
CA ASN A 767 67.88 8.41 -26.61
C ASN A 767 69.18 9.13 -26.21
N ALA A 768 70.32 8.44 -26.21
CA ALA A 768 71.61 9.01 -25.83
C ALA A 768 72.32 9.83 -26.92
N ASP A 769 71.83 9.75 -28.17
CA ASP A 769 72.28 10.57 -29.30
C ASP A 769 71.46 11.87 -29.32
N LEU A 770 71.95 12.87 -28.59
CA LEU A 770 71.26 14.14 -28.35
C LEU A 770 71.41 15.09 -29.53
N ASP A 771 72.55 15.06 -30.24
CA ASP A 771 72.77 15.87 -31.45
C ASP A 771 72.21 15.22 -32.72
N MET A 772 71.71 13.99 -32.62
CA MET A 772 71.07 13.21 -33.68
C MET A 772 71.97 12.93 -34.88
N ASN A 773 73.29 12.84 -34.65
CA ASN A 773 74.25 12.53 -35.72
C ASN A 773 74.38 11.01 -35.98
N GLY A 774 73.67 10.17 -35.23
CA GLY A 774 73.73 8.70 -35.29
C GLY A 774 74.88 8.09 -34.49
N GLN A 775 75.61 8.85 -33.67
CA GLN A 775 76.74 8.42 -32.86
C GLN A 775 76.68 9.02 -31.45
N ILE A 776 76.82 8.19 -30.43
CA ILE A 776 76.84 8.63 -29.04
C ILE A 776 78.28 9.03 -28.67
N GLN A 777 78.54 10.33 -28.56
CA GLN A 777 79.85 10.91 -28.37
C GLN A 777 79.92 11.84 -27.15
N THR A 778 81.12 12.26 -26.80
CA THR A 778 81.31 13.24 -25.71
C THR A 778 80.68 14.59 -26.02
N THR A 779 80.32 14.86 -27.28
CA THR A 779 79.61 16.07 -27.70
C THR A 779 78.17 16.09 -27.21
N ASP A 780 77.45 14.96 -27.23
CA ASP A 780 76.10 14.86 -26.66
C ASP A 780 76.09 15.30 -25.19
N VAL A 781 77.06 14.80 -24.44
CA VAL A 781 77.19 15.09 -23.01
C VAL A 781 77.64 16.54 -22.79
N ASN A 782 78.75 16.97 -23.41
CA ASN A 782 79.38 18.26 -23.11
C ASN A 782 78.67 19.47 -23.71
N ASN A 783 78.06 19.32 -24.88
CA ASN A 783 77.48 20.44 -25.61
C ASN A 783 75.97 20.56 -25.41
N ILE A 784 75.28 19.49 -25.00
CA ILE A 784 73.82 19.48 -24.88
C ILE A 784 73.39 19.17 -23.45
N CYS A 785 73.70 17.97 -22.92
CA CYS A 785 73.19 17.57 -21.62
C CYS A 785 73.75 18.41 -20.45
N TYR A 786 75.07 18.64 -20.38
CA TYR A 786 75.71 19.41 -19.31
C TYR A 786 75.21 20.86 -19.21
N PRO A 787 75.11 21.64 -20.32
CA PRO A 787 74.57 22.99 -20.29
C PRO A 787 73.11 23.08 -19.81
N ASN A 788 72.37 21.99 -19.92
CA ASN A 788 70.95 21.93 -19.59
C ASN A 788 70.64 21.34 -18.21
N LEU A 789 71.65 20.95 -17.43
CA LEU A 789 71.44 20.40 -16.09
C LEU A 789 70.60 21.32 -15.20
N GLY A 790 69.56 20.75 -14.60
CA GLY A 790 68.63 21.44 -13.71
C GLY A 790 67.48 22.14 -14.44
N LYS A 791 67.43 22.08 -15.78
CA LYS A 791 66.22 22.44 -16.54
C LYS A 791 65.21 21.30 -16.47
N GLY A 792 63.93 21.65 -16.49
CA GLY A 792 62.82 20.71 -16.40
C GLY A 792 61.59 21.23 -17.13
N GLN A 793 60.67 20.32 -17.38
CA GLN A 793 59.37 20.60 -17.99
C GLN A 793 58.58 21.64 -17.18
N GLN A 794 57.83 22.50 -17.87
CA GLN A 794 57.18 23.68 -17.28
C GLN A 794 55.65 23.54 -17.14
N PHE A 795 55.10 22.33 -17.33
CA PHE A 795 53.66 22.05 -17.31
C PHE A 795 53.32 20.70 -16.67
#